data_AF-A0A1V5GKL5-F1
#
_entry.id   AF-A0A1V5GKL5-F1
#
_cell.length_a   1.000
_cell.length_b   1.000
_cell.length_c   1.000
_cell.angle_alpha   90.00
_cell.angle_beta   90.00
_cell.angle_gamma   90.00
#
_symmetry.space_group_name_H-M   'P 1'
#
loop_
_entity.id
_entity.type
_entity.pdbx_description
1 polymer ?
#
loop_
_entity_poly.entity_id
_entity_poly.type
_entity_poly.pdbx_seq_one_letter_code
_entity_poly.pdbx_strand_id
1 'polypeptide(L)'
;MKNSLFKRVAAAAAAVPLALTQCLTFSSVAAENDAVQIVGNTVQDGTAQTVSLESLLYIPANKTESTWNVTGSAALAKMVGTKGSINNAKILDLVKYVPANYREAAKAALEDYVLVNPVTYEVTADKNIVLKATVSQPNFNGNWANTPGKALSDLAKAYNAPELNTVDFSSVKVGGDLVVTIKTSKLDEGTTVPVEVVYKTADGDIYAGDFAKFANDKLTELENIAKKAIENEVAAQYAKEATDKFLAKTALIRDKINKAEKALDQALTKQADYKSISEAADAANKFLAKKNINKKVPSSAAEVAAKETVKKYYDAAVKKASAKADIQITAEQLGAFVDSLTSKTLTDSEGNEFATAFDINLNNGKATLVGAFEDAEAADVQKWVESKGYAYVGSYKKLTGTVDFTGIKTADTASVDVQIERILVTETTTTTTTTTDDGSTTTTTTDDGSTTTTTTDDGSTTTTTTDDGSTTSTTSTTDDGSTTTTTTTTNTVTSAVKTQYVEIESVDGFYFNTEDKFDTAQIKKAVLHTVYNEGYTGDDGVAVVLREYESEPVDITAELTFGAATPANTYKAVENKFDYEIPVYYNNATLKDAEGNDATVTVYIGLKGDTDLNNIVDGRDATATLTYYAATSTDGKDATTVALSPSTLVGGNPESVYDDFAGFLSDVKVDAGKELTRFAKKAERLIDGRDASSILTFYTKSSVDQYKDMAANEPNKLWDIVTGDAEEE
;
A
#
# COMPACT_ATOMS: atom_id res chain seq x y z
N MET A 1 12.70 -26.10 4.50
CA MET A 1 12.70 -24.62 4.53
C MET A 1 13.71 -24.12 3.48
N LYS A 2 13.30 -23.30 2.49
CA LYS A 2 14.20 -22.79 1.42
C LYS A 2 13.74 -21.41 0.86
N ASN A 3 13.39 -20.46 1.73
CA ASN A 3 12.81 -19.17 1.32
C ASN A 3 13.58 -17.95 1.87
N SER A 4 14.80 -18.15 2.39
CA SER A 4 15.42 -17.18 3.30
C SER A 4 15.91 -15.88 2.66
N LEU A 5 16.06 -15.79 1.33
CA LEU A 5 16.59 -14.57 0.71
C LEU A 5 15.54 -13.46 0.65
N PHE A 6 14.41 -13.73 -0.01
CA PHE A 6 13.27 -12.82 0.00
C PHE A 6 12.72 -12.58 1.41
N LYS A 7 12.73 -13.61 2.28
CA LYS A 7 12.41 -13.43 3.70
C LYS A 7 13.30 -12.42 4.43
N ARG A 8 14.44 -12.00 3.87
CA ARG A 8 15.26 -10.91 4.40
C ARG A 8 15.04 -9.59 3.68
N VAL A 9 14.82 -9.57 2.37
CA VAL A 9 14.35 -8.35 1.66
C VAL A 9 13.04 -7.86 2.26
N ALA A 10 12.02 -8.73 2.31
CA ALA A 10 10.75 -8.40 2.92
C ALA A 10 10.78 -8.43 4.46
N ALA A 11 11.87 -8.89 5.10
CA ALA A 11 12.10 -8.49 6.49
C ALA A 11 12.65 -7.06 6.58
N ALA A 12 13.49 -6.57 5.67
CA ALA A 12 13.86 -5.15 5.64
C ALA A 12 12.64 -4.28 5.31
N ALA A 13 12.00 -4.50 4.16
CA ALA A 13 10.84 -3.71 3.72
C ALA A 13 9.62 -3.82 4.66
N ALA A 14 9.46 -4.89 5.43
CA ALA A 14 8.39 -4.98 6.44
C ALA A 14 8.85 -4.67 7.87
N ALA A 15 10.12 -4.87 8.25
CA ALA A 15 10.63 -4.52 9.58
C ALA A 15 11.23 -3.12 9.67
N VAL A 16 11.29 -2.34 8.59
CA VAL A 16 11.30 -0.87 8.71
C VAL A 16 9.95 -0.41 9.28
N PRO A 17 8.79 -0.70 8.65
CA PRO A 17 7.45 -0.55 9.27
C PRO A 17 7.34 -1.18 10.66
N LEU A 18 7.66 -2.47 10.80
CA LEU A 18 7.55 -3.19 12.07
C LEU A 18 8.62 -2.82 13.10
N ALA A 19 9.72 -2.13 12.78
CA ALA A 19 10.60 -1.56 13.82
C ALA A 19 10.09 -0.20 14.26
N LEU A 20 9.78 0.71 13.31
CA LEU A 20 9.11 1.98 13.61
C LEU A 20 7.89 1.76 14.50
N THR A 21 7.16 0.65 14.33
CA THR A 21 6.02 0.31 15.18
C THR A 21 6.25 -0.73 16.27
N GLN A 22 7.22 -1.65 16.25
CA GLN A 22 7.55 -2.41 17.48
C GLN A 22 8.21 -1.52 18.54
N CYS A 23 8.88 -0.44 18.12
CA CYS A 23 9.34 0.63 19.00
C CYS A 23 8.18 1.50 19.56
N LEU A 24 6.93 1.19 19.20
CA LEU A 24 5.72 1.85 19.70
C LEU A 24 4.68 0.84 20.24
N THR A 25 4.70 -0.42 19.79
CA THR A 25 3.59 -1.37 19.88
C THR A 25 4.06 -2.78 20.23
N PHE A 26 3.31 -3.46 21.10
CA PHE A 26 3.86 -4.58 21.85
C PHE A 26 3.16 -5.90 21.55
N SER A 27 3.92 -6.81 20.92
CA SER A 27 3.73 -8.27 20.89
C SER A 27 2.29 -8.75 20.63
N SER A 28 1.87 -8.59 19.37
CA SER A 28 0.50 -8.81 18.92
C SER A 28 0.25 -10.17 18.27
N VAL A 29 -0.10 -11.18 19.07
CA VAL A 29 -0.76 -12.40 18.55
C VAL A 29 -1.92 -12.74 19.48
N ALA A 30 -3.03 -12.01 19.31
CA ALA A 30 -4.34 -12.24 19.93
C ALA A 30 -4.29 -12.70 21.41
N ALA A 31 -3.97 -11.78 22.32
CA ALA A 31 -4.03 -12.06 23.76
C ALA A 31 -5.49 -12.31 24.20
N GLU A 32 -5.74 -13.46 24.83
CA GLU A 32 -7.10 -13.83 25.29
C GLU A 32 -7.40 -13.41 26.74
N ASN A 33 -6.38 -13.01 27.49
CA ASN A 33 -6.50 -12.62 28.90
C ASN A 33 -5.57 -11.44 29.23
N ASP A 34 -5.97 -10.23 28.87
CA ASP A 34 -5.40 -8.99 29.43
C ASP A 34 -5.94 -8.76 30.86
N ALA A 35 -5.60 -9.67 31.77
CA ALA A 35 -5.90 -9.57 33.21
C ALA A 35 -4.96 -8.54 33.87
N VAL A 36 -5.21 -7.26 33.60
CA VAL A 36 -4.37 -6.14 34.02
C VAL A 36 -4.33 -6.02 35.56
N GLN A 37 -3.19 -6.39 36.16
CA GLN A 37 -2.81 -5.92 37.50
C GLN A 37 -1.78 -4.81 37.40
N ILE A 38 -2.22 -3.56 37.57
CA ILE A 38 -1.32 -2.43 37.81
C ILE A 38 -0.98 -2.43 39.31
N VAL A 39 0.23 -2.84 39.65
CA VAL A 39 0.90 -2.35 40.86
C VAL A 39 1.49 -1.00 40.49
N GLY A 40 0.93 0.06 41.06
CA GLY A 40 1.09 1.41 40.50
C GLY A 40 2.48 2.01 40.70
N ASN A 41 2.87 2.85 39.74
CA ASN A 41 3.71 4.00 40.03
C ASN A 41 3.18 5.22 39.26
N THR A 42 3.21 6.39 39.89
CA THR A 42 2.53 7.59 39.40
C THR A 42 3.46 8.43 38.52
N VAL A 43 3.04 8.74 37.29
CA VAL A 43 3.59 9.83 36.49
C VAL A 43 2.42 10.70 36.03
N GLN A 44 2.57 12.02 36.12
CA GLN A 44 1.47 12.96 35.89
C GLN A 44 1.26 13.29 34.41
N ASP A 45 0.03 13.76 34.21
CA ASP A 45 -0.54 14.63 33.17
C ASP A 45 0.44 15.42 32.27
N GLY A 46 -0.03 15.64 31.04
CA GLY A 46 0.72 16.11 29.89
C GLY A 46 0.11 15.46 28.65
N THR A 47 -0.54 16.26 27.81
CA THR A 47 -1.33 15.82 26.64
C THR A 47 -0.65 14.68 25.88
N ALA A 48 -1.41 13.62 25.57
CA ALA A 48 -0.89 12.47 24.85
C ALA A 48 -0.28 12.93 23.51
N GLN A 49 1.05 12.90 23.44
CA GLN A 49 1.78 13.22 22.22
C GLN A 49 1.42 12.19 21.15
N THR A 50 0.61 12.62 20.18
CA THR A 50 0.22 11.82 19.02
C THR A 50 1.47 11.44 18.23
N VAL A 51 1.69 10.13 18.07
CA VAL A 51 2.76 9.56 17.26
C VAL A 51 2.15 9.14 15.93
N SER A 52 2.18 10.05 14.96
CA SER A 52 1.82 9.81 13.56
C SER A 52 3.07 9.47 12.72
N LEU A 53 2.91 9.05 11.47
CA LEU A 53 4.04 8.78 10.59
C LEU A 53 4.87 10.06 10.36
N GLU A 54 4.19 11.18 10.11
CA GLU A 54 4.80 12.50 9.89
C GLU A 54 5.65 12.91 11.11
N SER A 55 5.19 12.62 12.33
CA SER A 55 5.93 12.90 13.57
C SER A 55 7.24 12.11 13.73
N LEU A 56 7.39 10.99 13.01
CA LEU A 56 8.62 10.19 12.94
C LEU A 56 9.50 10.59 11.75
N LEU A 57 8.90 11.02 10.64
CA LEU A 57 9.62 11.49 9.45
C LEU A 57 10.10 12.95 9.57
N TYR A 58 9.59 13.73 10.51
CA TYR A 58 9.93 15.14 10.74
C TYR A 58 11.39 15.36 11.14
N ILE A 59 12.04 16.35 10.53
CA ILE A 59 13.39 16.81 10.86
C ILE A 59 13.35 18.34 10.98
N PRO A 60 13.61 18.94 12.16
CA PRO A 60 13.65 20.40 12.32
C PRO A 60 14.54 21.07 11.26
N ALA A 61 14.16 22.25 10.75
CA ALA A 61 14.87 22.93 9.66
C ALA A 61 16.38 23.18 9.92
N ASN A 62 16.79 23.25 11.20
CA ASN A 62 18.18 23.37 11.64
C ASN A 62 18.85 22.02 11.97
N LYS A 63 18.35 20.91 11.44
CA LYS A 63 18.81 19.53 11.67
C LYS A 63 18.85 18.72 10.36
N THR A 64 19.72 17.72 10.38
CA THR A 64 19.99 16.78 9.28
C THR A 64 19.49 15.36 9.54
N GLU A 65 18.97 15.06 10.73
CA GLU A 65 18.62 13.71 11.19
C GLU A 65 17.31 13.73 11.99
N SER A 66 16.43 12.74 11.77
CA SER A 66 15.21 12.56 12.57
C SER A 66 15.54 12.04 13.97
N THR A 67 14.77 12.50 14.97
CA THR A 67 14.84 12.02 16.37
C THR A 67 13.75 11.00 16.70
N TRP A 68 13.23 10.28 15.68
CA TRP A 68 12.16 9.29 15.83
C TRP A 68 12.44 8.25 16.92
N ASN A 69 13.71 7.88 17.12
CA ASN A 69 14.16 6.92 18.14
C ASN A 69 13.87 7.43 19.57
N VAL A 70 14.02 8.73 19.80
CA VAL A 70 13.69 9.38 21.08
C VAL A 70 12.17 9.39 21.29
N THR A 71 11.40 9.72 20.26
CA THR A 71 9.91 9.65 20.29
C THR A 71 9.42 8.23 20.59
N GLY A 72 10.00 7.23 19.93
CA GLY A 72 9.74 5.81 20.19
C GLY A 72 10.08 5.43 21.63
N SER A 73 11.29 5.73 22.08
CA SER A 73 11.73 5.46 23.45
C SER A 73 10.83 6.10 24.53
N ALA A 74 10.34 7.33 24.29
CA ALA A 74 9.40 8.01 25.16
C ALA A 74 8.00 7.36 25.18
N ALA A 75 7.55 6.78 24.07
CA ALA A 75 6.33 5.97 24.03
C ALA A 75 6.52 4.63 24.76
N LEU A 76 7.65 3.94 24.55
CA LEU A 76 7.97 2.69 25.25
C LEU A 76 8.00 2.87 26.78
N ALA A 77 8.51 4.01 27.27
CA ALA A 77 8.57 4.31 28.70
C ALA A 77 7.18 4.28 29.38
N LYS A 78 6.11 4.63 28.66
CA LYS A 78 4.71 4.59 29.15
C LYS A 78 4.14 3.17 29.25
N MET A 79 4.84 2.19 28.68
CA MET A 79 4.43 0.78 28.57
C MET A 79 5.23 -0.17 29.48
N VAL A 80 6.24 0.32 30.20
CA VAL A 80 7.04 -0.46 31.17
C VAL A 80 6.15 -1.20 32.16
N GLY A 81 6.44 -2.49 32.39
CA GLY A 81 5.66 -3.37 33.24
C GLY A 81 4.43 -3.99 32.58
N THR A 82 4.11 -3.66 31.32
CA THR A 82 3.03 -4.34 30.57
C THR A 82 3.42 -5.78 30.28
N LYS A 83 2.50 -6.72 30.53
CA LYS A 83 2.67 -8.16 30.29
C LYS A 83 1.42 -8.74 29.64
N GLY A 84 1.56 -9.92 29.02
CA GLY A 84 0.43 -10.67 28.48
C GLY A 84 0.83 -12.00 27.86
N SER A 85 -0.14 -12.62 27.19
CA SER A 85 0.01 -13.91 26.50
C SER A 85 -0.31 -13.81 25.00
N ILE A 86 0.11 -14.83 24.27
CA ILE A 86 -0.06 -15.00 22.83
C ILE A 86 -0.88 -16.27 22.58
N ASN A 87 -1.87 -16.20 21.69
CA ASN A 87 -2.67 -17.36 21.31
C ASN A 87 -1.85 -18.32 20.41
N ASN A 88 -1.62 -19.52 20.94
CA ASN A 88 -0.81 -20.58 20.32
C ASN A 88 -1.47 -21.28 19.10
N ALA A 89 -2.78 -21.16 18.88
CA ALA A 89 -3.51 -21.95 17.89
C ALA A 89 -3.04 -21.74 16.45
N LYS A 90 -2.63 -20.51 16.08
CA LYS A 90 -2.04 -20.23 14.76
C LYS A 90 -0.61 -20.79 14.58
N ILE A 91 0.06 -21.24 15.64
CA ILE A 91 1.39 -21.88 15.56
C ILE A 91 1.26 -23.34 15.14
N LEU A 92 0.24 -24.06 15.64
CA LEU A 92 -0.09 -25.42 15.23
C LEU A 92 -0.35 -25.55 13.71
N ASP A 93 -0.96 -24.52 13.13
CA ASP A 93 -1.26 -24.42 11.69
C ASP A 93 0.00 -24.44 10.80
N LEU A 94 1.21 -24.25 11.35
CA LEU A 94 2.48 -24.41 10.64
C LEU A 94 2.80 -25.87 10.28
N VAL A 95 2.19 -26.86 10.96
CA VAL A 95 2.41 -28.30 10.71
C VAL A 95 2.11 -28.69 9.25
N LYS A 96 1.21 -27.99 8.55
CA LYS A 96 0.93 -28.26 7.13
C LYS A 96 2.16 -28.12 6.21
N TYR A 97 3.16 -27.35 6.62
CA TYR A 97 4.44 -27.17 5.90
C TYR A 97 5.50 -28.23 6.24
N VAL A 98 5.24 -29.11 7.21
CA VAL A 98 6.05 -30.31 7.49
C VAL A 98 5.71 -31.40 6.44
N PRO A 99 6.69 -32.14 5.90
CA PRO A 99 6.42 -33.24 4.97
C PRO A 99 5.56 -34.33 5.65
N ALA A 100 4.63 -34.92 4.89
CA ALA A 100 3.57 -35.77 5.44
C ALA A 100 4.06 -36.84 6.43
N ASN A 101 5.16 -37.54 6.11
CA ASN A 101 5.73 -38.60 6.92
C ASN A 101 6.40 -38.15 8.24
N TYR A 102 6.45 -36.84 8.53
CA TYR A 102 6.89 -36.26 9.79
C TYR A 102 5.78 -35.44 10.49
N ARG A 103 4.58 -35.29 9.88
CA ARG A 103 3.53 -34.41 10.41
C ARG A 103 3.01 -34.85 11.77
N GLU A 104 2.81 -36.15 12.00
CA GLU A 104 2.32 -36.68 13.28
C GLU A 104 3.28 -36.33 14.42
N ALA A 105 4.57 -36.65 14.25
CA ALA A 105 5.62 -36.33 15.22
C ALA A 105 5.77 -34.82 15.45
N ALA A 106 5.64 -34.00 14.40
CA ALA A 106 5.70 -32.55 14.53
C ALA A 106 4.43 -31.94 15.18
N LYS A 107 3.26 -32.56 14.97
CA LYS A 107 1.99 -32.16 15.60
C LYS A 107 2.05 -32.45 17.10
N ALA A 108 2.35 -33.69 17.47
CA ALA A 108 2.56 -34.09 18.86
C ALA A 108 3.65 -33.26 19.54
N ALA A 109 4.79 -33.02 18.88
CA ALA A 109 5.85 -32.18 19.44
C ALA A 109 5.40 -30.74 19.75
N LEU A 110 4.52 -30.17 18.92
CA LEU A 110 3.95 -28.84 19.17
C LEU A 110 2.88 -28.90 20.25
N GLU A 111 1.86 -29.75 20.11
CA GLU A 111 0.72 -29.82 21.04
C GLU A 111 1.13 -30.28 22.44
N ASP A 112 1.90 -31.37 22.55
CA ASP A 112 2.18 -32.05 23.82
C ASP A 112 3.34 -31.42 24.61
N TYR A 113 4.21 -30.62 23.97
CA TYR A 113 5.42 -30.09 24.62
C TYR A 113 5.68 -28.59 24.43
N VAL A 114 5.38 -27.98 23.28
CA VAL A 114 5.73 -26.56 23.01
C VAL A 114 4.57 -25.60 23.29
N LEU A 115 3.34 -25.99 22.90
CA LEU A 115 2.16 -25.13 22.95
C LEU A 115 1.30 -25.33 24.20
N VAL A 116 1.68 -26.27 25.08
CA VAL A 116 1.08 -26.51 26.41
C VAL A 116 1.08 -25.24 27.27
N ASN A 117 2.18 -24.48 27.19
CA ASN A 117 2.32 -23.20 27.86
C ASN A 117 2.00 -22.07 26.86
N PRO A 118 1.20 -21.05 27.22
CA PRO A 118 1.04 -19.88 26.38
C PRO A 118 2.40 -19.18 26.21
N VAL A 119 2.72 -18.73 25.00
CA VAL A 119 3.84 -17.80 24.84
C VAL A 119 3.48 -16.50 25.56
N THR A 120 4.41 -15.94 26.31
CA THR A 120 4.22 -14.75 27.14
C THR A 120 5.10 -13.61 26.66
N TYR A 121 4.75 -12.39 27.04
CA TYR A 121 5.56 -11.20 26.80
C TYR A 121 5.62 -10.27 28.02
N GLU A 122 6.69 -9.48 28.11
CA GLU A 122 6.89 -8.43 29.10
C GLU A 122 7.65 -7.24 28.50
N VAL A 123 7.24 -6.03 28.87
CA VAL A 123 8.03 -4.80 28.72
C VAL A 123 8.81 -4.59 30.01
N THR A 124 10.13 -4.77 29.97
CA THR A 124 10.97 -4.73 31.17
C THR A 124 11.13 -3.30 31.72
N ALA A 125 11.68 -3.19 32.93
CA ALA A 125 12.04 -1.90 33.53
C ALA A 125 12.92 -1.04 32.60
N ASP A 126 13.83 -1.68 31.87
CA ASP A 126 14.74 -1.03 30.91
C ASP A 126 14.10 -0.75 29.53
N LYS A 127 12.77 -0.86 29.41
CA LYS A 127 11.99 -0.71 28.16
C LYS A 127 12.25 -1.79 27.09
N ASN A 128 12.99 -2.86 27.39
CA ASN A 128 13.21 -3.98 26.46
C ASN A 128 11.94 -4.82 26.33
N ILE A 129 11.67 -5.35 25.13
CA ILE A 129 10.54 -6.28 24.90
C ILE A 129 11.07 -7.70 24.98
N VAL A 130 10.60 -8.47 25.96
CA VAL A 130 10.98 -9.88 26.14
C VAL A 130 9.78 -10.76 25.80
N LEU A 131 9.94 -11.67 24.84
CA LEU A 131 8.99 -12.74 24.56
C LEU A 131 9.55 -14.06 25.10
N LYS A 132 8.72 -14.88 25.74
CA LYS A 132 9.11 -16.13 26.38
C LYS A 132 8.15 -17.27 26.05
N ALA A 133 8.69 -18.38 25.55
CA ALA A 133 7.98 -19.64 25.35
C ALA A 133 8.68 -20.77 26.15
N THR A 134 7.93 -21.49 26.97
CA THR A 134 8.48 -22.60 27.79
C THR A 134 8.15 -23.95 27.15
N VAL A 135 9.18 -24.69 26.78
CA VAL A 135 9.11 -26.03 26.18
C VAL A 135 9.21 -27.08 27.28
N SER A 136 8.21 -27.96 27.34
CA SER A 136 8.17 -29.09 28.27
C SER A 136 9.14 -30.19 27.88
N GLN A 137 9.57 -31.01 28.84
CA GLN A 137 10.43 -32.17 28.58
C GLN A 137 9.67 -33.24 27.77
N PRO A 138 10.16 -33.66 26.59
CA PRO A 138 9.45 -34.60 25.72
C PRO A 138 9.64 -36.07 26.14
N ASN A 139 8.66 -36.91 25.79
CA ASN A 139 8.79 -38.37 25.90
C ASN A 139 9.51 -38.96 24.68
N PHE A 140 10.78 -39.32 24.84
CA PHE A 140 11.61 -39.89 23.76
C PHE A 140 11.26 -41.33 23.36
N ASN A 141 10.52 -42.08 24.19
CA ASN A 141 9.99 -43.41 23.84
C ASN A 141 8.73 -43.34 22.94
N GLY A 142 8.31 -42.13 22.53
CA GLY A 142 7.14 -41.93 21.68
C GLY A 142 7.20 -42.65 20.32
N ASN A 143 6.13 -43.42 20.05
CA ASN A 143 6.02 -44.36 18.93
C ASN A 143 5.58 -43.71 17.59
N TRP A 144 5.97 -42.45 17.34
CA TRP A 144 5.59 -41.71 16.11
C TRP A 144 6.52 -41.99 14.93
N ALA A 145 6.01 -41.92 13.70
CA ALA A 145 6.82 -42.19 12.51
C ALA A 145 8.09 -41.31 12.44
N ASN A 146 9.24 -41.96 12.14
CA ASN A 146 10.55 -41.32 11.98
C ASN A 146 11.15 -40.67 13.25
N THR A 147 10.80 -41.14 14.46
CA THR A 147 11.45 -40.76 15.73
C THR A 147 12.43 -41.84 16.26
N PRO A 148 13.31 -41.51 17.22
CA PRO A 148 14.15 -42.50 17.91
C PRO A 148 13.35 -43.55 18.68
N GLY A 149 12.30 -43.16 19.42
CA GLY A 149 11.43 -44.08 20.17
C GLY A 149 10.74 -45.12 19.27
N LYS A 150 10.27 -44.70 18.09
CA LYS A 150 9.73 -45.63 17.07
C LYS A 150 10.79 -46.59 16.55
N ALA A 151 12.03 -46.15 16.35
CA ALA A 151 13.12 -47.02 15.93
C ALA A 151 13.44 -48.08 17.00
N LEU A 152 13.42 -47.72 18.29
CA LEU A 152 13.57 -48.66 19.39
C LEU A 152 12.37 -49.62 19.52
N SER A 153 11.15 -49.14 19.38
CA SER A 153 9.94 -49.98 19.41
C SER A 153 9.86 -50.97 18.23
N ASP A 154 10.48 -50.67 17.09
CA ASP A 154 10.62 -51.61 15.98
C ASP A 154 11.69 -52.67 16.27
N LEU A 155 12.81 -52.29 16.89
CA LEU A 155 13.86 -53.22 17.33
C LEU A 155 13.40 -54.15 18.46
N ALA A 156 12.62 -53.62 19.41
CA ALA A 156 12.01 -54.39 20.50
C ALA A 156 11.23 -55.60 19.99
N LYS A 157 10.46 -55.40 18.90
CA LYS A 157 9.68 -56.45 18.24
C LYS A 157 10.54 -57.36 17.38
N ALA A 158 11.50 -56.81 16.64
CA ALA A 158 12.39 -57.57 15.75
C ALA A 158 13.33 -58.53 16.48
N TYR A 159 13.73 -58.21 17.72
CA TYR A 159 14.70 -58.97 18.51
C TYR A 159 14.14 -59.52 19.84
N ASN A 160 12.83 -59.41 20.09
CA ASN A 160 12.16 -59.85 21.32
C ASN A 160 12.79 -59.23 22.60
N ALA A 161 13.03 -57.92 22.56
CA ALA A 161 13.66 -57.13 23.61
C ALA A 161 12.68 -56.05 24.12
N PRO A 162 11.70 -56.38 24.97
CA PRO A 162 10.56 -55.50 25.28
C PRO A 162 10.96 -54.21 26.00
N GLU A 163 12.01 -54.24 26.82
CA GLU A 163 12.51 -53.08 27.60
C GLU A 163 13.00 -51.92 26.72
N LEU A 164 13.27 -52.17 25.43
CA LEU A 164 13.57 -51.09 24.46
C LEU A 164 12.39 -50.15 24.21
N ASN A 165 11.17 -50.46 24.67
CA ASN A 165 10.04 -49.51 24.64
C ASN A 165 10.04 -48.54 25.85
N THR A 166 10.89 -48.76 26.84
CA THR A 166 10.87 -48.13 28.18
C THR A 166 12.24 -47.61 28.61
N VAL A 167 13.13 -47.31 27.65
CA VAL A 167 14.50 -46.83 27.90
C VAL A 167 14.49 -45.51 28.69
N ASP A 168 15.27 -45.44 29.76
CA ASP A 168 15.40 -44.22 30.56
C ASP A 168 16.25 -43.16 29.85
N PHE A 169 15.57 -42.12 29.37
CA PHE A 169 16.18 -40.92 28.79
C PHE A 169 16.12 -39.70 29.74
N SER A 170 15.86 -39.89 31.04
CA SER A 170 15.68 -38.82 32.03
C SER A 170 16.88 -37.88 32.16
N SER A 171 18.08 -38.32 31.77
CA SER A 171 19.29 -37.52 31.72
C SER A 171 19.34 -36.51 30.57
N VAL A 172 18.66 -36.77 29.44
CA VAL A 172 18.65 -35.88 28.26
C VAL A 172 17.70 -34.71 28.50
N LYS A 173 18.23 -33.54 28.88
CA LYS A 173 17.40 -32.35 29.08
C LYS A 173 17.15 -31.64 27.76
N VAL A 174 15.88 -31.57 27.39
CA VAL A 174 15.39 -30.79 26.24
C VAL A 174 14.40 -29.73 26.69
N GLY A 175 13.64 -29.95 27.77
CA GLY A 175 12.77 -28.92 28.34
C GLY A 175 13.57 -27.68 28.78
N GLY A 176 12.97 -26.50 28.62
CA GLY A 176 13.66 -25.23 28.76
C GLY A 176 12.84 -24.03 28.30
N ASP A 177 13.48 -22.86 28.28
CA ASP A 177 12.87 -21.59 27.88
C ASP A 177 13.50 -21.07 26.58
N LEU A 178 12.66 -20.82 25.57
CA LEU A 178 13.00 -19.95 24.44
C LEU A 178 12.67 -18.51 24.82
N VAL A 179 13.68 -17.65 24.83
CA VAL A 179 13.58 -16.22 25.09
C VAL A 179 14.01 -15.45 23.85
N VAL A 180 13.22 -14.45 23.47
CA VAL A 180 13.56 -13.46 22.45
C VAL A 180 13.53 -12.08 23.09
N THR A 181 14.66 -11.39 23.11
CA THR A 181 14.79 -10.04 23.68
C THR A 181 15.03 -9.03 22.58
N ILE A 182 14.08 -8.12 22.38
CA ILE A 182 14.23 -6.95 21.52
C ILE A 182 14.78 -5.83 22.41
N LYS A 183 16.02 -5.40 22.15
CA LYS A 183 16.79 -4.50 23.04
C LYS A 183 16.49 -3.03 22.78
N THR A 184 15.21 -2.68 22.81
CA THR A 184 14.66 -1.32 22.63
C THR A 184 15.11 -0.29 23.66
N SER A 185 15.71 -0.70 24.79
CA SER A 185 16.52 0.18 25.67
C SER A 185 17.53 1.03 24.88
N LYS A 186 18.05 0.49 23.78
CA LYS A 186 19.14 1.08 23.00
C LYS A 186 18.71 2.28 22.14
N LEU A 187 17.40 2.55 22.04
CA LEU A 187 16.84 3.70 21.31
C LEU A 187 17.20 5.06 21.93
N ASP A 188 17.54 5.12 23.23
CA ASP A 188 18.06 6.34 23.86
C ASP A 188 19.44 6.74 23.32
N GLU A 189 20.19 5.78 22.76
CA GLU A 189 21.59 5.94 22.33
C GLU A 189 21.73 6.02 20.80
N GLY A 190 20.70 5.64 20.03
CA GLY A 190 20.71 5.69 18.56
C GLY A 190 19.49 5.02 17.92
N THR A 191 19.58 4.74 16.63
CA THR A 191 18.49 4.17 15.80
C THR A 191 18.48 2.63 15.76
N THR A 192 19.53 1.98 16.24
CA THR A 192 19.71 0.52 16.16
C THR A 192 19.11 -0.20 17.36
N VAL A 193 18.27 -1.21 17.09
CA VAL A 193 17.64 -2.10 18.07
C VAL A 193 18.20 -3.51 17.90
N PRO A 194 19.10 -3.98 18.78
CA PRO A 194 19.57 -5.36 18.78
C PRO A 194 18.44 -6.35 19.12
N VAL A 195 18.54 -7.58 18.58
CA VAL A 195 17.61 -8.67 18.85
C VAL A 195 18.41 -9.91 19.26
N GLU A 196 18.13 -10.42 20.45
CA GLU A 196 18.74 -11.62 21.02
C GLU A 196 17.74 -12.79 20.97
N VAL A 197 18.19 -13.96 20.55
CA VAL A 197 17.40 -15.21 20.57
C VAL A 197 18.18 -16.26 21.34
N VAL A 198 17.66 -16.70 22.49
CA VAL A 198 18.32 -17.66 23.37
C VAL A 198 17.37 -18.79 23.72
N TYR A 199 17.81 -20.03 23.49
CA TYR A 199 17.21 -21.20 24.11
C TYR A 199 18.06 -21.62 25.31
N LYS A 200 17.44 -21.72 26.49
CA LYS A 200 18.09 -22.18 27.72
C LYS A 200 17.41 -23.44 28.25
N THR A 201 18.13 -24.54 28.33
CA THR A 201 17.62 -25.81 28.87
C THR A 201 17.54 -25.80 30.40
N ALA A 202 16.79 -26.75 30.97
CA ALA A 202 16.58 -26.87 32.42
C ALA A 202 17.84 -27.25 33.23
N ASP A 203 18.86 -27.84 32.60
CA ASP A 203 20.20 -28.04 33.18
C ASP A 203 21.11 -26.81 33.05
N GLY A 204 20.75 -25.85 32.18
CA GLY A 204 21.40 -24.55 32.07
C GLY A 204 22.26 -24.34 30.84
N ASP A 205 22.31 -25.28 29.88
CA ASP A 205 22.95 -25.04 28.57
C ASP A 205 22.27 -23.85 27.87
N ILE A 206 23.07 -23.04 27.16
CA ILE A 206 22.61 -21.83 26.46
C ILE A 206 22.94 -21.96 24.97
N TYR A 207 21.92 -21.84 24.13
CA TYR A 207 22.00 -21.87 22.67
C TYR A 207 21.47 -20.56 22.11
N ALA A 208 22.37 -19.67 21.69
CA ALA A 208 22.02 -18.39 21.08
C ALA A 208 21.55 -18.59 19.63
N GLY A 209 20.28 -18.95 19.43
CA GLY A 209 19.65 -19.13 18.11
C GLY A 209 20.13 -20.35 17.31
N ASP A 210 21.22 -21.02 17.70
CA ASP A 210 21.70 -22.24 17.03
C ASP A 210 20.91 -23.50 17.45
N PHE A 211 19.67 -23.56 16.98
CA PHE A 211 18.79 -24.72 17.12
C PHE A 211 19.32 -25.98 16.40
N ALA A 212 20.21 -25.82 15.42
CA ALA A 212 20.80 -26.94 14.69
C ALA A 212 21.86 -27.65 15.53
N LYS A 213 22.72 -26.87 16.22
CA LYS A 213 23.63 -27.42 17.24
C LYS A 213 22.86 -28.07 18.38
N PHE A 214 21.87 -27.39 18.96
CA PHE A 214 21.02 -27.94 20.03
C PHE A 214 20.44 -29.32 19.67
N ALA A 215 19.79 -29.42 18.51
CA ALA A 215 19.20 -30.67 18.05
C ALA A 215 20.26 -31.76 17.77
N ASN A 216 21.44 -31.39 17.27
CA ASN A 216 22.55 -32.32 17.05
C ASN A 216 23.20 -32.82 18.35
N ASP A 217 23.36 -31.96 19.35
CA ASP A 217 23.90 -32.30 20.67
C ASP A 217 22.98 -33.31 21.36
N LYS A 218 21.70 -32.94 21.57
CA LYS A 218 20.74 -33.78 22.30
C LYS A 218 20.37 -35.06 21.53
N LEU A 219 20.42 -35.07 20.19
CA LEU A 219 20.34 -36.32 19.41
C LEU A 219 21.53 -37.26 19.69
N THR A 220 22.73 -36.71 19.92
CA THR A 220 23.92 -37.50 20.25
C THR A 220 23.85 -38.08 21.68
N GLU A 221 23.27 -37.35 22.63
CA GLU A 221 22.96 -37.86 23.97
C GLU A 221 21.98 -39.05 23.89
N LEU A 222 20.87 -38.89 23.15
CA LEU A 222 19.89 -39.97 22.91
C LEU A 222 20.53 -41.20 22.24
N GLU A 223 21.34 -40.99 21.20
CA GLU A 223 22.06 -42.08 20.52
C GLU A 223 22.98 -42.85 21.47
N ASN A 224 23.62 -42.19 22.42
CA ASN A 224 24.55 -42.81 23.36
C ASN A 224 23.86 -43.58 24.49
N ILE A 225 22.63 -43.23 24.84
CA ILE A 225 21.78 -43.99 25.78
C ILE A 225 21.15 -45.18 25.06
N ALA A 226 20.59 -44.96 23.86
CA ALA A 226 19.96 -46.01 23.05
C ALA A 226 20.93 -47.16 22.69
N LYS A 227 22.20 -46.87 22.38
CA LYS A 227 23.25 -47.89 22.18
C LYS A 227 23.36 -48.83 23.38
N LYS A 228 23.51 -48.27 24.59
CA LYS A 228 23.66 -49.06 25.83
C LYS A 228 22.43 -49.91 26.14
N ALA A 229 21.23 -49.39 25.88
CA ALA A 229 20.00 -50.16 26.00
C ALA A 229 19.98 -51.33 24.99
N ILE A 230 20.36 -51.10 23.73
CA ILE A 230 20.46 -52.17 22.73
C ILE A 230 21.54 -53.20 23.11
N GLU A 231 22.68 -52.78 23.64
CA GLU A 231 23.78 -53.64 24.09
C GLU A 231 23.40 -54.52 25.30
N ASN A 232 22.50 -54.05 26.17
CA ASN A 232 22.00 -54.81 27.32
C ASN A 232 20.84 -55.74 26.95
N GLU A 233 19.83 -55.23 26.23
CA GLU A 233 18.52 -55.89 26.06
C GLU A 233 18.44 -56.78 24.80
N VAL A 234 19.32 -56.60 23.82
CA VAL A 234 19.38 -57.45 22.61
C VAL A 234 20.46 -58.51 22.78
N ALA A 235 20.10 -59.78 22.52
CA ALA A 235 21.04 -60.90 22.56
C ALA A 235 22.33 -60.58 21.77
N ALA A 236 23.49 -60.74 22.41
CA ALA A 236 24.77 -60.14 21.99
C ALA A 236 25.17 -60.39 20.52
N GLN A 237 24.82 -61.55 19.96
CA GLN A 237 25.04 -61.89 18.54
C GLN A 237 24.32 -60.97 17.54
N TYR A 238 23.29 -60.25 17.98
CA TYR A 238 22.48 -59.31 17.18
C TYR A 238 22.62 -57.85 17.63
N ALA A 239 23.18 -57.58 18.81
CA ALA A 239 23.26 -56.22 19.39
C ALA A 239 23.93 -55.20 18.45
N LYS A 240 24.98 -55.62 17.71
CA LYS A 240 25.61 -54.77 16.69
C LYS A 240 24.67 -54.46 15.52
N GLU A 241 23.97 -55.47 15.00
CA GLU A 241 23.04 -55.31 13.88
C GLU A 241 21.85 -54.41 14.25
N ALA A 242 21.32 -54.58 15.47
CA ALA A 242 20.30 -53.71 16.04
C ALA A 242 20.79 -52.26 16.20
N THR A 243 22.03 -52.07 16.67
CA THR A 243 22.67 -50.76 16.79
C THR A 243 22.88 -50.09 15.43
N ASP A 244 23.41 -50.82 14.44
CA ASP A 244 23.59 -50.32 13.07
C ASP A 244 22.23 -49.90 12.47
N LYS A 245 21.17 -50.68 12.69
CA LYS A 245 19.79 -50.36 12.27
C LYS A 245 19.23 -49.12 12.97
N PHE A 246 19.47 -48.95 14.27
CA PHE A 246 19.05 -47.75 15.00
C PHE A 246 19.76 -46.49 14.46
N LEU A 247 21.09 -46.55 14.30
CA LEU A 247 21.88 -45.42 13.82
C LEU A 247 21.56 -45.08 12.35
N ALA A 248 21.21 -46.06 11.53
CA ALA A 248 20.69 -45.81 10.18
C ALA A 248 19.36 -45.03 10.17
N LYS A 249 18.55 -45.10 11.24
CA LYS A 249 17.34 -44.27 11.41
C LYS A 249 17.68 -42.87 11.93
N THR A 250 18.50 -42.74 12.97
CA THR A 250 18.85 -41.42 13.53
C THR A 250 19.70 -40.58 12.57
N ALA A 251 20.56 -41.20 11.75
CA ALA A 251 21.30 -40.52 10.69
C ALA A 251 20.38 -39.83 9.67
N LEU A 252 19.17 -40.35 9.40
CA LEU A 252 18.18 -39.69 8.54
C LEU A 252 17.58 -38.44 9.19
N ILE A 253 17.47 -38.41 10.53
CA ILE A 253 17.05 -37.23 11.29
C ILE A 253 18.17 -36.19 11.27
N ARG A 254 19.41 -36.62 11.55
CA ARG A 254 20.63 -35.80 11.50
C ARG A 254 20.84 -35.16 10.13
N ASP A 255 20.58 -35.90 9.05
CA ASP A 255 20.53 -35.39 7.67
C ASP A 255 19.54 -34.22 7.50
N LYS A 256 18.36 -34.26 8.14
CA LYS A 256 17.38 -33.15 8.06
C LYS A 256 17.83 -31.92 8.83
N ILE A 257 18.42 -32.11 10.02
CA ILE A 257 18.96 -31.02 10.84
C ILE A 257 20.05 -30.29 10.04
N ASN A 258 21.06 -31.03 9.56
CA ASN A 258 22.21 -30.46 8.85
C ASN A 258 21.80 -29.85 7.48
N LYS A 259 20.74 -30.36 6.83
CA LYS A 259 20.16 -29.76 5.62
C LYS A 259 19.30 -28.53 5.89
N ALA A 260 18.75 -28.36 7.09
CA ALA A 260 18.09 -27.13 7.52
C ALA A 260 19.14 -26.07 7.86
N GLU A 261 20.17 -26.45 8.61
CA GLU A 261 21.32 -25.59 8.96
C GLU A 261 22.03 -25.05 7.72
N LYS A 262 22.48 -25.93 6.82
CA LYS A 262 23.11 -25.52 5.56
C LYS A 262 22.24 -24.60 4.71
N ALA A 263 20.91 -24.68 4.82
CA ALA A 263 19.98 -23.79 4.12
C ALA A 263 19.81 -22.41 4.79
N LEU A 264 20.10 -22.30 6.09
CA LEU A 264 20.26 -21.04 6.82
C LEU A 264 21.62 -20.41 6.48
N ASP A 265 22.71 -21.19 6.56
CA ASP A 265 24.07 -20.73 6.28
C ASP A 265 24.21 -20.23 4.83
N GLN A 266 23.72 -21.00 3.84
CA GLN A 266 23.70 -20.59 2.42
C GLN A 266 22.91 -19.31 2.16
N ALA A 267 22.01 -18.92 3.06
CA ALA A 267 21.36 -17.63 3.00
C ALA A 267 22.17 -16.56 3.74
N LEU A 268 22.77 -16.87 4.90
CA LEU A 268 23.71 -15.99 5.60
C LEU A 268 24.96 -15.65 4.76
N THR A 269 25.31 -16.42 3.73
CA THR A 269 26.41 -16.09 2.80
C THR A 269 25.94 -15.58 1.43
N LYS A 270 24.68 -15.16 1.27
CA LYS A 270 24.16 -14.74 -0.04
C LYS A 270 24.22 -13.22 -0.20
N GLN A 271 24.78 -12.80 -1.33
CA GLN A 271 24.79 -11.42 -1.80
C GLN A 271 23.85 -11.23 -3.00
N ALA A 272 23.17 -10.08 -3.08
CA ALA A 272 22.34 -9.63 -4.20
C ALA A 272 22.06 -8.13 -4.05
N ASP A 273 21.55 -7.52 -5.09
CA ASP A 273 21.35 -6.08 -5.23
C ASP A 273 20.13 -5.90 -6.16
N TYR A 274 19.22 -4.97 -5.84
CA TYR A 274 17.99 -4.73 -6.59
C TYR A 274 17.62 -3.25 -6.56
N LYS A 275 17.09 -2.71 -7.66
CA LYS A 275 16.74 -1.28 -7.79
C LYS A 275 15.23 -0.99 -7.67
N SER A 276 14.44 -1.99 -7.25
CA SER A 276 13.05 -1.80 -6.81
C SER A 276 12.59 -2.96 -5.90
N ILE A 277 11.52 -2.73 -5.12
CA ILE A 277 10.85 -3.78 -4.34
C ILE A 277 10.30 -4.87 -5.28
N SER A 278 9.72 -4.46 -6.41
CA SER A 278 9.20 -5.35 -7.44
C SER A 278 10.29 -6.27 -8.02
N GLU A 279 11.48 -5.76 -8.37
CA GLU A 279 12.58 -6.58 -8.87
C GLU A 279 13.00 -7.67 -7.86
N ALA A 280 13.10 -7.31 -6.58
CA ALA A 280 13.45 -8.24 -5.51
C ALA A 280 12.36 -9.30 -5.26
N ALA A 281 11.10 -8.91 -5.36
CA ALA A 281 9.94 -9.80 -5.33
C ALA A 281 9.91 -10.75 -6.54
N ASP A 282 10.26 -10.26 -7.72
CA ASP A 282 10.23 -11.00 -8.97
C ASP A 282 11.38 -12.01 -9.05
N ALA A 283 12.58 -11.64 -8.59
CA ALA A 283 13.69 -12.55 -8.36
C ALA A 283 13.34 -13.67 -7.36
N ALA A 284 12.53 -13.37 -6.34
CA ALA A 284 12.00 -14.35 -5.40
C ALA A 284 10.99 -15.29 -6.05
N ASN A 285 10.00 -14.76 -6.76
CA ASN A 285 8.98 -15.53 -7.47
C ASN A 285 9.60 -16.48 -8.50
N LYS A 286 10.57 -16.00 -9.30
CA LYS A 286 11.36 -16.80 -10.24
C LYS A 286 12.15 -17.94 -9.53
N PHE A 287 12.68 -17.69 -8.33
CA PHE A 287 13.33 -18.74 -7.54
C PHE A 287 12.33 -19.78 -6.98
N LEU A 288 11.16 -19.34 -6.49
CA LEU A 288 10.11 -20.23 -5.94
C LEU A 288 9.53 -21.15 -7.03
N ALA A 289 9.25 -20.61 -8.21
CA ALA A 289 8.88 -21.37 -9.41
C ALA A 289 9.97 -22.41 -9.76
N LYS A 290 11.25 -22.02 -9.81
CA LYS A 290 12.41 -22.91 -10.02
C LYS A 290 12.67 -23.92 -8.88
N LYS A 291 11.78 -23.99 -7.88
CA LYS A 291 11.77 -25.01 -6.80
C LYS A 291 10.42 -25.74 -6.69
N ASN A 292 9.51 -25.54 -7.64
CA ASN A 292 8.14 -26.07 -7.65
C ASN A 292 7.36 -25.72 -6.37
N ILE A 293 7.63 -24.53 -5.80
CA ILE A 293 6.92 -24.03 -4.62
C ILE A 293 5.76 -23.18 -5.12
N ASN A 294 4.54 -23.74 -5.11
CA ASN A 294 3.33 -23.00 -5.44
C ASN A 294 2.95 -22.01 -4.32
N LYS A 295 3.69 -20.91 -4.23
CA LYS A 295 3.40 -19.71 -3.43
C LYS A 295 4.00 -18.51 -4.14
N LYS A 296 3.18 -17.49 -4.42
CA LYS A 296 3.69 -16.16 -4.82
C LYS A 296 4.15 -15.36 -3.61
N VAL A 297 5.08 -14.46 -3.90
CA VAL A 297 5.59 -13.38 -3.07
C VAL A 297 4.96 -12.07 -3.56
N PRO A 298 4.56 -11.15 -2.65
CA PRO A 298 4.02 -9.84 -3.02
C PRO A 298 4.99 -8.98 -3.81
N SER A 299 4.47 -8.09 -4.65
CA SER A 299 5.26 -7.18 -5.49
C SER A 299 5.70 -5.91 -4.75
N SER A 300 4.94 -5.48 -3.73
CA SER A 300 5.11 -4.20 -3.03
C SER A 300 5.10 -4.36 -1.48
N ALA A 301 5.53 -3.32 -0.76
CA ALA A 301 5.44 -3.23 0.70
C ALA A 301 4.01 -3.02 1.20
N ALA A 302 3.17 -2.25 0.50
CA ALA A 302 1.73 -2.15 0.74
C ALA A 302 1.03 -3.50 0.62
N GLU A 303 1.32 -4.31 -0.42
CA GLU A 303 0.80 -5.69 -0.50
C GLU A 303 1.30 -6.59 0.66
N VAL A 304 2.51 -6.35 1.19
CA VAL A 304 3.00 -7.08 2.38
C VAL A 304 2.22 -6.66 3.63
N ALA A 305 1.96 -5.37 3.80
CA ALA A 305 1.24 -4.81 4.93
C ALA A 305 -0.25 -5.21 4.95
N ALA A 306 -0.94 -5.07 3.80
CA ALA A 306 -2.36 -5.35 3.62
C ALA A 306 -2.76 -6.82 3.80
N LYS A 307 -1.79 -7.75 3.86
CA LYS A 307 -2.08 -9.16 4.16
C LYS A 307 -2.79 -9.30 5.49
N GLU A 308 -3.95 -9.95 5.49
CA GLU A 308 -4.79 -10.21 6.69
C GLU A 308 -3.98 -10.65 7.92
N THR A 309 -2.98 -11.52 7.75
CA THR A 309 -2.12 -11.94 8.88
C THR A 309 -1.14 -10.86 9.36
N VAL A 310 -0.60 -10.01 8.49
CA VAL A 310 0.28 -8.89 8.88
C VAL A 310 -0.56 -7.78 9.49
N LYS A 311 -1.58 -7.31 8.76
CA LYS A 311 -2.55 -6.31 9.23
C LYS A 311 -3.16 -6.65 10.58
N LYS A 312 -3.72 -7.86 10.74
CA LYS A 312 -4.38 -8.27 12.00
C LYS A 312 -3.45 -8.26 13.22
N TYR A 313 -2.17 -8.56 13.03
CA TYR A 313 -1.20 -8.44 14.11
C TYR A 313 -0.79 -6.97 14.32
N TYR A 314 -0.51 -6.23 13.26
CA TYR A 314 -0.20 -4.80 13.34
C TYR A 314 -1.31 -4.00 14.07
N ASP A 315 -2.56 -4.12 13.62
CA ASP A 315 -3.71 -3.40 14.18
C ASP A 315 -3.93 -3.76 15.67
N ALA A 316 -3.70 -5.02 16.04
CA ALA A 316 -3.76 -5.48 17.43
C ALA A 316 -2.59 -4.98 18.29
N ALA A 317 -1.44 -4.67 17.68
CA ALA A 317 -0.30 -4.06 18.35
C ALA A 317 -0.57 -2.59 18.63
N VAL A 318 -0.94 -1.83 17.58
CA VAL A 318 -1.30 -0.41 17.67
C VAL A 318 -2.40 -0.24 18.70
N LYS A 319 -3.53 -0.96 18.58
CA LYS A 319 -4.64 -0.87 19.55
C LYS A 319 -4.23 -1.09 21.01
N LYS A 320 -3.29 -2.01 21.29
CA LYS A 320 -2.78 -2.26 22.65
C LYS A 320 -1.94 -1.09 23.17
N ALA A 321 -1.13 -0.46 22.34
CA ALA A 321 -0.28 0.65 22.74
C ALA A 321 -0.99 2.01 22.71
N SER A 322 -1.95 2.23 21.80
CA SER A 322 -2.83 3.41 21.75
C SER A 322 -3.61 3.63 23.05
N ALA A 323 -3.75 2.60 23.90
CA ALA A 323 -4.28 2.71 25.25
C ALA A 323 -3.33 3.38 26.28
N LYS A 324 -2.10 3.75 25.89
CA LYS A 324 -1.02 4.29 26.74
C LYS A 324 -0.15 5.38 26.07
N ALA A 325 0.03 5.32 24.76
CA ALA A 325 0.66 6.33 23.93
C ALA A 325 -0.15 6.45 22.64
N ASP A 326 -0.67 7.63 22.31
CA ASP A 326 -1.57 7.85 21.18
C ASP A 326 -0.84 7.62 19.83
N ILE A 327 -0.94 6.41 19.28
CA ILE A 327 -0.24 6.01 18.05
C ILE A 327 -1.26 5.96 16.91
N GLN A 328 -1.05 6.82 15.91
CA GLN A 328 -1.93 7.03 14.77
C GLN A 328 -1.17 6.74 13.48
N ILE A 329 -0.79 5.47 13.33
CA ILE A 329 -0.10 4.93 12.16
C ILE A 329 -0.78 3.61 11.79
N THR A 330 -1.10 3.41 10.52
CA THR A 330 -1.67 2.16 10.00
C THR A 330 -0.61 1.31 9.28
N ALA A 331 -0.91 0.01 9.10
CA ALA A 331 -0.06 -0.88 8.32
C ALA A 331 0.05 -0.38 6.87
N GLU A 332 -1.07 0.11 6.35
CA GLU A 332 -1.24 0.62 4.99
C GLU A 332 -0.40 1.88 4.76
N GLN A 333 -0.42 2.85 5.69
CA GLN A 333 0.41 4.07 5.61
C GLN A 333 1.90 3.74 5.52
N LEU A 334 2.39 2.79 6.32
CA LEU A 334 3.80 2.40 6.29
C LEU A 334 4.18 1.58 5.06
N GLY A 335 3.27 0.73 4.56
CA GLY A 335 3.45 0.00 3.32
C GLY A 335 3.54 0.95 2.12
N ALA A 336 2.59 1.88 2.01
CA ALA A 336 2.58 2.92 0.99
C ALA A 336 3.79 3.85 1.09
N PHE A 337 4.22 4.23 2.31
CA PHE A 337 5.43 5.02 2.50
C PHE A 337 6.69 4.29 1.99
N VAL A 338 6.86 3.01 2.30
CA VAL A 338 8.01 2.22 1.79
C VAL A 338 7.95 2.03 0.27
N ASP A 339 6.76 1.91 -0.33
CA ASP A 339 6.58 1.88 -1.78
C ASP A 339 6.79 3.26 -2.44
N SER A 340 6.62 4.37 -1.70
CA SER A 340 6.87 5.74 -2.19
C SER A 340 8.36 6.14 -2.21
N LEU A 341 9.25 5.30 -1.68
CA LEU A 341 10.69 5.54 -1.69
C LEU A 341 11.25 5.41 -3.11
N THR A 342 12.01 6.40 -3.56
CA THR A 342 12.50 6.54 -4.94
C THR A 342 14.00 6.86 -5.00
N SER A 343 14.56 6.97 -6.20
CA SER A 343 15.84 7.66 -6.41
C SER A 343 15.60 9.15 -6.54
N LYS A 344 16.40 9.99 -5.90
CA LYS A 344 16.34 11.46 -6.06
C LYS A 344 17.74 12.07 -6.16
N THR A 345 17.88 13.04 -7.06
CA THR A 345 19.10 13.84 -7.27
C THR A 345 18.73 15.31 -7.16
N LEU A 346 19.62 16.08 -6.54
CA LEU A 346 19.65 17.54 -6.66
C LEU A 346 20.96 17.92 -7.36
N THR A 347 20.96 19.04 -8.08
CA THR A 347 22.12 19.53 -8.83
C THR A 347 22.30 21.02 -8.52
N ASP A 348 23.51 21.44 -8.17
CA ASP A 348 23.85 22.85 -7.96
C ASP A 348 24.19 23.58 -9.27
N SER A 349 24.39 24.90 -9.21
CA SER A 349 24.74 25.74 -10.36
C SER A 349 26.10 25.39 -11.00
N GLU A 350 27.01 24.74 -10.28
CA GLU A 350 28.26 24.19 -10.82
C GLU A 350 28.05 22.87 -11.60
N GLY A 351 26.90 22.21 -11.42
CA GLY A 351 26.56 20.92 -12.04
C GLY A 351 26.92 19.69 -11.20
N ASN A 352 27.23 19.84 -9.91
CA ASN A 352 27.52 18.73 -9.02
C ASN A 352 26.23 17.99 -8.62
N GLU A 353 26.18 16.66 -8.79
CA GLU A 353 25.01 15.85 -8.46
C GLU A 353 25.04 15.29 -7.02
N PHE A 354 24.00 15.62 -6.24
CA PHE A 354 23.75 15.14 -4.88
C PHE A 354 22.67 14.05 -4.89
N ALA A 355 23.06 12.85 -5.32
CA ALA A 355 22.16 11.73 -5.59
C ALA A 355 22.00 10.75 -4.41
N THR A 356 20.77 10.30 -4.17
CA THR A 356 20.42 9.10 -3.40
C THR A 356 19.67 8.15 -4.31
N ALA A 357 20.28 7.03 -4.65
CA ALA A 357 19.62 5.97 -5.41
C ALA A 357 18.71 5.13 -4.50
N PHE A 358 17.60 4.65 -5.05
CA PHE A 358 16.86 3.53 -4.46
C PHE A 358 17.70 2.24 -4.59
N ASP A 359 17.86 1.51 -3.49
CA ASP A 359 18.67 0.30 -3.44
C ASP A 359 18.14 -0.70 -2.40
N ILE A 360 18.07 -1.98 -2.76
CA ILE A 360 17.88 -3.09 -1.82
C ILE A 360 19.09 -4.01 -1.90
N ASN A 361 20.07 -3.74 -1.03
CA ASN A 361 21.30 -4.49 -0.95
C ASN A 361 21.20 -5.64 0.05
N LEU A 362 21.58 -6.84 -0.38
CA LEU A 362 21.77 -8.02 0.47
C LEU A 362 23.25 -8.34 0.54
N ASN A 363 23.81 -8.34 1.75
CA ASN A 363 25.22 -8.61 1.98
C ASN A 363 25.40 -9.53 3.20
N ASN A 364 25.69 -10.81 2.93
CA ASN A 364 26.18 -11.78 3.92
C ASN A 364 25.37 -11.85 5.24
N GLY A 365 24.04 -11.82 5.16
CA GLY A 365 23.17 -11.89 6.34
C GLY A 365 22.46 -10.58 6.64
N LYS A 366 23.11 -9.45 6.34
CA LYS A 366 22.53 -8.11 6.37
C LYS A 366 21.66 -7.86 5.15
N ALA A 367 20.51 -7.21 5.36
CA ALA A 367 19.67 -6.63 4.33
C ALA A 367 19.56 -5.13 4.59
N THR A 368 19.74 -4.31 3.55
CA THR A 368 19.67 -2.85 3.63
C THR A 368 18.74 -2.36 2.54
N LEU A 369 17.78 -1.49 2.88
CA LEU A 369 16.96 -0.73 1.95
C LEU A 369 17.38 0.74 2.05
N VAL A 370 17.62 1.39 0.93
CA VAL A 370 17.90 2.83 0.82
C VAL A 370 16.92 3.43 -0.17
N GLY A 371 16.43 4.64 0.11
CA GLY A 371 15.62 5.40 -0.84
C GLY A 371 15.34 6.81 -0.36
N ALA A 372 14.97 7.68 -1.28
CA ALA A 372 14.63 9.08 -1.04
C ALA A 372 13.11 9.31 -1.04
N PHE A 373 12.68 10.36 -0.34
CA PHE A 373 11.31 10.88 -0.32
C PHE A 373 11.32 12.40 -0.13
N GLU A 374 10.17 13.04 -0.36
CA GLU A 374 10.04 14.49 -0.28
C GLU A 374 10.26 15.05 1.13
N ASP A 375 10.89 16.23 1.20
CA ASP A 375 11.06 16.94 2.46
C ASP A 375 9.85 17.85 2.72
N ALA A 376 8.92 17.37 3.54
CA ALA A 376 7.75 18.13 3.96
C ALA A 376 8.09 19.47 4.68
N GLU A 377 9.31 19.64 5.19
CA GLU A 377 9.77 20.89 5.80
C GLU A 377 10.59 21.78 4.84
N ALA A 378 10.71 21.43 3.55
CA ALA A 378 11.55 22.14 2.56
C ALA A 378 11.39 23.67 2.58
N ALA A 379 10.16 24.18 2.73
CA ALA A 379 9.89 25.61 2.78
C ALA A 379 10.39 26.31 4.07
N ASP A 380 10.54 25.58 5.18
CA ASP A 380 11.15 26.09 6.41
C ASP A 380 12.67 25.88 6.45
N VAL A 381 13.15 24.82 5.79
CA VAL A 381 14.57 24.61 5.49
C VAL A 381 15.09 25.76 4.63
N GLN A 382 14.39 26.13 3.56
CA GLN A 382 14.71 27.27 2.70
C GLN A 382 14.87 28.57 3.52
N LYS A 383 13.85 28.96 4.29
CA LYS A 383 13.90 30.16 5.16
C LYS A 383 15.08 30.10 6.13
N TRP A 384 15.40 28.92 6.66
CA TRP A 384 16.54 28.75 7.56
C TRP A 384 17.88 28.92 6.84
N VAL A 385 18.06 28.34 5.64
CA VAL A 385 19.24 28.47 4.78
C VAL A 385 19.48 29.92 4.38
N GLU A 386 18.44 30.60 3.89
CA GLU A 386 18.47 32.02 3.53
C GLU A 386 18.83 32.89 4.75
N SER A 387 18.31 32.56 5.95
CA SER A 387 18.69 33.23 7.22
C SER A 387 20.16 33.02 7.65
N LYS A 388 20.92 32.19 6.93
CA LYS A 388 22.38 31.99 7.12
C LYS A 388 23.23 32.62 6.02
N GLY A 389 22.64 33.25 5.01
CA GLY A 389 23.39 33.85 3.90
C GLY A 389 23.86 32.84 2.85
N TYR A 390 23.10 31.75 2.67
CA TYR A 390 23.26 30.80 1.58
C TYR A 390 22.02 30.83 0.69
N ALA A 391 22.18 30.52 -0.60
CA ALA A 391 21.07 30.25 -1.50
C ALA A 391 20.61 28.79 -1.31
N TYR A 392 19.30 28.55 -1.44
CA TYR A 392 18.70 27.23 -1.28
C TYR A 392 18.44 26.59 -2.65
N VAL A 393 19.13 25.49 -2.93
CA VAL A 393 18.98 24.73 -4.19
C VAL A 393 17.86 23.70 -4.07
N GLY A 394 17.80 23.01 -2.93
CA GLY A 394 16.77 22.02 -2.67
C GLY A 394 17.06 21.15 -1.45
N SER A 395 16.05 20.40 -1.02
CA SER A 395 16.18 19.37 0.01
C SER A 395 15.29 18.17 -0.28
N TYR A 396 15.70 17.02 0.24
CA TYR A 396 14.90 15.79 0.29
C TYR A 396 15.34 14.94 1.48
N LYS A 397 14.56 13.92 1.83
CA LYS A 397 14.89 13.01 2.93
C LYS A 397 15.32 11.65 2.38
N LYS A 398 16.31 11.04 3.02
CA LYS A 398 16.86 9.72 2.75
C LYS A 398 16.48 8.79 3.90
N LEU A 399 15.85 7.66 3.60
CA LEU A 399 15.67 6.56 4.53
C LEU A 399 16.77 5.51 4.28
N THR A 400 17.37 5.01 5.36
CA THR A 400 18.24 3.83 5.34
C THR A 400 17.73 2.82 6.37
N GLY A 401 17.11 1.74 5.89
CA GLY A 401 16.51 0.69 6.70
C GLY A 401 17.35 -0.59 6.66
N THR A 402 17.94 -0.97 7.79
CA THR A 402 18.79 -2.16 7.93
C THR A 402 18.09 -3.24 8.75
N VAL A 403 18.17 -4.49 8.31
CA VAL A 403 17.94 -5.67 9.16
C VAL A 403 19.14 -6.59 9.07
N ASP A 404 19.80 -6.81 10.20
CA ASP A 404 20.98 -7.67 10.29
C ASP A 404 20.63 -9.03 10.92
N PHE A 405 20.94 -10.11 10.19
CA PHE A 405 20.85 -11.48 10.66
C PHE A 405 22.21 -12.19 10.71
N THR A 406 23.33 -11.50 10.44
CA THR A 406 24.69 -12.07 10.37
C THR A 406 24.97 -13.02 11.54
N GLY A 407 24.72 -12.54 12.76
CA GLY A 407 24.85 -13.31 13.98
C GLY A 407 23.51 -13.73 14.59
N ILE A 408 22.60 -14.31 13.81
CA ILE A 408 21.39 -15.00 14.36
C ILE A 408 21.73 -16.33 15.09
N LYS A 409 22.99 -16.79 15.03
CA LYS A 409 23.56 -17.91 15.79
C LYS A 409 24.44 -17.44 16.98
N THR A 410 24.40 -16.16 17.34
CA THR A 410 25.21 -15.54 18.40
C THR A 410 24.39 -14.48 19.15
N ALA A 411 24.74 -14.16 20.39
CA ALA A 411 24.02 -13.15 21.16
C ALA A 411 24.32 -11.73 20.62
N ASP A 412 23.31 -10.85 20.68
CA ASP A 412 23.36 -9.40 20.41
C ASP A 412 23.83 -8.94 19.02
N THR A 413 23.99 -9.89 18.09
CA THR A 413 24.53 -9.68 16.73
C THR A 413 23.48 -9.74 15.61
N ALA A 414 22.20 -9.89 15.94
CA ALA A 414 21.11 -9.57 15.02
C ALA A 414 20.48 -8.23 15.44
N SER A 415 19.96 -7.45 14.49
CA SER A 415 19.40 -6.13 14.79
C SER A 415 18.43 -5.63 13.70
N VAL A 416 17.66 -4.60 14.05
CA VAL A 416 16.99 -3.72 13.08
C VAL A 416 17.43 -2.29 13.34
N ASP A 417 17.60 -1.49 12.30
CA ASP A 417 18.06 -0.10 12.39
C ASP A 417 17.36 0.73 11.30
N VAL A 418 16.90 1.94 11.65
CA VAL A 418 16.20 2.84 10.73
C VAL A 418 16.75 4.24 10.88
N GLN A 419 17.52 4.69 9.89
CA GLN A 419 18.06 6.05 9.82
C GLN A 419 17.24 6.88 8.85
N ILE A 420 16.97 8.14 9.20
CA ILE A 420 16.25 9.11 8.37
C ILE A 420 17.03 10.41 8.40
N GLU A 421 17.63 10.76 7.26
CA GLU A 421 18.52 11.90 7.08
C GLU A 421 17.89 12.92 6.11
N ARG A 422 18.23 14.20 6.24
CA ARG A 422 17.96 15.24 5.26
C ARG A 422 19.20 15.44 4.39
N ILE A 423 19.04 15.29 3.08
CA ILE A 423 19.98 15.79 2.08
C ILE A 423 19.54 17.21 1.73
N LEU A 424 20.46 18.16 1.85
CA LEU A 424 20.24 19.58 1.64
C LEU A 424 21.38 20.12 0.78
N VAL A 425 21.04 20.80 -0.32
CA VAL A 425 21.99 21.45 -1.23
C VAL A 425 21.81 22.97 -1.15
N THR A 426 22.93 23.67 -1.00
CA THR A 426 22.98 25.12 -0.76
C THR A 426 24.20 25.75 -1.41
N GLU A 427 24.05 26.96 -1.94
CA GLU A 427 25.12 27.70 -2.61
C GLU A 427 25.53 28.96 -1.83
N THR A 428 26.72 29.50 -2.12
CA THR A 428 27.28 30.63 -1.36
C THR A 428 26.86 31.97 -1.95
N THR A 429 25.99 32.70 -1.25
CA THR A 429 25.48 34.00 -1.72
C THR A 429 26.58 35.07 -1.71
N THR A 430 27.15 35.35 -2.88
CA THR A 430 28.31 36.25 -3.01
C THR A 430 27.90 37.70 -3.20
N THR A 431 27.61 38.40 -2.10
CA THR A 431 27.25 39.83 -2.11
C THR A 431 28.46 40.72 -2.45
N THR A 432 28.61 41.06 -3.74
CA THR A 432 29.67 41.99 -4.20
C THR A 432 29.24 43.44 -3.94
N THR A 433 29.74 44.03 -2.85
CA THR A 433 29.48 45.44 -2.51
C THR A 433 30.47 46.36 -3.22
N THR A 434 30.06 46.96 -4.34
CA THR A 434 30.88 47.91 -5.11
C THR A 434 30.61 49.35 -4.67
N THR A 435 31.40 49.88 -3.73
CA THR A 435 31.33 51.31 -3.36
C THR A 435 31.91 52.19 -4.47
N THR A 436 31.07 53.05 -5.04
CA THR A 436 31.48 54.19 -5.89
C THR A 436 31.66 55.46 -5.09
N ASP A 437 32.58 56.32 -5.54
CA ASP A 437 33.17 57.43 -4.75
C ASP A 437 32.30 58.70 -4.63
N ASP A 438 30.97 58.57 -4.83
CA ASP A 438 30.00 59.68 -4.78
C ASP A 438 28.99 59.62 -3.61
N GLY A 439 28.96 58.49 -2.88
CA GLY A 439 28.08 58.28 -1.73
C GLY A 439 26.75 57.57 -2.01
N SER A 440 26.47 57.20 -3.27
CA SER A 440 25.33 56.32 -3.58
C SER A 440 25.62 54.86 -3.16
N THR A 441 24.67 54.22 -2.48
CA THR A 441 24.80 52.83 -2.01
C THR A 441 23.86 51.92 -2.79
N THR A 442 24.38 51.27 -3.83
CA THR A 442 23.64 50.25 -4.60
C THR A 442 23.89 48.87 -4.03
N THR A 443 22.83 48.19 -3.58
CA THR A 443 22.88 46.76 -3.20
C THR A 443 22.43 45.92 -4.39
N THR A 444 23.34 45.15 -4.97
CA THR A 444 23.04 44.22 -6.07
C THR A 444 23.08 42.79 -5.56
N THR A 445 21.93 42.12 -5.53
CA THR A 445 21.87 40.66 -5.35
C THR A 445 22.12 40.04 -6.72
N THR A 446 23.18 39.24 -6.84
CA THR A 446 23.46 38.47 -8.06
C THR A 446 22.98 37.04 -7.84
N ASP A 447 22.12 36.57 -8.74
CA ASP A 447 21.63 35.19 -8.81
C ASP A 447 22.19 34.59 -10.12
N ASP A 448 23.04 33.56 -10.02
CA ASP A 448 23.93 33.16 -11.13
C ASP A 448 23.21 32.21 -12.11
N GLY A 449 22.21 32.75 -12.81
CA GLY A 449 21.30 31.92 -13.61
C GLY A 449 20.33 32.63 -14.56
N SER A 450 20.48 33.93 -14.88
CA SER A 450 19.59 34.56 -15.88
C SER A 450 20.17 35.72 -16.70
N THR A 451 19.60 35.92 -17.87
CA THR A 451 20.11 36.80 -18.93
C THR A 451 19.77 38.28 -18.68
N THR A 452 20.75 39.16 -18.87
CA THR A 452 20.61 40.62 -18.81
C THR A 452 19.45 41.13 -19.68
N THR A 453 18.48 41.80 -19.06
CA THR A 453 17.45 42.57 -19.78
C THR A 453 17.76 44.06 -19.68
N THR A 454 18.38 44.61 -20.72
CA THR A 454 18.54 46.07 -20.90
C THR A 454 17.28 46.67 -21.51
N THR A 455 16.57 47.52 -20.76
CA THR A 455 15.61 48.47 -21.33
C THR A 455 16.34 49.63 -21.99
N THR A 456 15.89 50.04 -23.17
CA THR A 456 16.36 51.25 -23.87
C THR A 456 15.15 51.99 -24.40
N ASP A 457 14.99 53.27 -24.05
CA ASP A 457 14.03 54.16 -24.70
C ASP A 457 14.56 54.56 -26.09
N ASP A 458 13.81 54.21 -27.14
CA ASP A 458 13.50 55.14 -28.23
C ASP A 458 12.20 54.69 -28.94
N GLY A 459 11.48 55.63 -29.55
CA GLY A 459 10.15 55.38 -30.11
C GLY A 459 10.11 55.33 -31.65
N SER A 460 9.27 54.46 -32.21
CA SER A 460 8.69 54.68 -33.55
C SER A 460 7.38 53.94 -33.76
N THR A 461 6.46 54.60 -34.47
CA THR A 461 5.10 54.18 -34.79
C THR A 461 5.04 53.13 -35.90
N THR A 462 4.07 52.20 -35.87
CA THR A 462 3.14 51.84 -36.98
C THR A 462 2.47 50.47 -36.80
N THR A 463 1.12 50.39 -36.87
CA THR A 463 0.30 49.45 -37.71
C THR A 463 -1.21 49.79 -37.54
N THR A 464 -2.03 49.49 -38.56
CA THR A 464 -3.50 49.70 -38.63
C THR A 464 -4.30 48.66 -37.79
N THR A 465 -5.64 48.63 -37.64
CA THR A 465 -6.84 49.01 -38.46
C THR A 465 -8.06 49.05 -37.47
N THR A 466 -9.33 49.47 -37.69
CA THR A 466 -10.22 49.80 -38.84
C THR A 466 -11.39 50.71 -38.38
N ASP A 467 -12.15 51.33 -39.30
CA ASP A 467 -13.43 52.02 -39.06
C ASP A 467 -14.66 51.07 -39.09
N ASP A 468 -15.74 51.43 -38.38
CA ASP A 468 -17.06 51.83 -38.95
C ASP A 468 -17.93 52.52 -37.86
N GLY A 469 -18.88 53.38 -38.24
CA GLY A 469 -19.67 54.20 -37.31
C GLY A 469 -20.57 55.27 -37.96
N SER A 470 -21.47 54.88 -38.86
CA SER A 470 -22.30 55.80 -39.65
C SER A 470 -23.30 56.64 -38.83
N THR A 471 -23.22 57.97 -38.92
CA THR A 471 -24.22 58.92 -38.39
C THR A 471 -25.10 59.50 -39.49
N THR A 472 -26.42 59.35 -39.38
CA THR A 472 -27.40 59.95 -40.31
C THR A 472 -27.91 61.29 -39.78
N SER A 473 -27.62 62.39 -40.48
CA SER A 473 -28.22 63.72 -40.22
C SER A 473 -29.24 64.08 -41.28
N THR A 474 -30.46 64.41 -40.88
CA THR A 474 -31.51 64.97 -41.75
C THR A 474 -31.65 66.49 -41.52
N THR A 475 -31.18 67.28 -42.48
CA THR A 475 -31.40 68.73 -42.51
C THR A 475 -32.60 69.06 -43.39
N SER A 476 -33.55 69.85 -42.89
CA SER A 476 -34.56 70.51 -43.71
C SER A 476 -34.38 72.01 -43.61
N THR A 477 -34.19 72.67 -44.74
CA THR A 477 -34.09 74.13 -44.83
C THR A 477 -35.46 74.77 -44.98
N THR A 478 -35.61 75.99 -44.46
CA THR A 478 -36.68 76.92 -44.83
C THR A 478 -36.10 78.32 -44.73
N ASP A 479 -36.51 79.23 -45.61
CA ASP A 479 -36.00 80.60 -45.63
C ASP A 479 -36.52 81.45 -44.45
N ASP A 480 -35.79 82.55 -44.22
CA ASP A 480 -35.93 83.53 -43.14
C ASP A 480 -35.36 83.14 -41.75
N GLY A 481 -34.79 84.13 -41.07
CA GLY A 481 -33.65 83.93 -40.17
C GLY A 481 -33.96 83.75 -38.68
N SER A 482 -34.34 82.54 -38.25
CA SER A 482 -34.26 82.15 -36.82
C SER A 482 -34.24 80.63 -36.58
N THR A 483 -33.06 80.01 -36.58
CA THR A 483 -32.92 78.58 -36.28
C THR A 483 -33.05 78.32 -34.77
N THR A 484 -34.23 77.88 -34.32
CA THR A 484 -34.44 77.37 -32.96
C THR A 484 -34.31 75.85 -32.94
N THR A 485 -33.14 75.33 -32.59
CA THR A 485 -32.90 73.88 -32.48
C THR A 485 -33.49 73.35 -31.16
N THR A 486 -34.72 72.85 -31.21
CA THR A 486 -35.34 72.12 -30.10
C THR A 486 -34.96 70.64 -30.17
N THR A 487 -33.84 70.27 -29.56
CA THR A 487 -33.43 68.86 -29.44
C THR A 487 -34.32 68.12 -28.45
N THR A 488 -35.35 67.43 -28.96
CA THR A 488 -36.16 66.51 -28.15
C THR A 488 -35.54 65.11 -28.20
N THR A 489 -34.58 64.84 -27.31
CA THR A 489 -34.01 63.49 -27.17
C THR A 489 -35.13 62.53 -26.78
N THR A 490 -35.46 61.61 -27.69
CA THR A 490 -36.44 60.55 -27.45
C THR A 490 -35.68 59.26 -27.30
N ASN A 491 -35.46 58.83 -26.06
CA ASN A 491 -34.63 57.66 -25.78
C ASN A 491 -35.33 56.41 -26.31
N THR A 492 -34.77 55.81 -27.37
CA THR A 492 -35.29 54.59 -27.99
C THR A 492 -35.17 53.45 -26.99
N VAL A 493 -36.30 53.01 -26.43
CA VAL A 493 -36.35 51.81 -25.59
C VAL A 493 -36.17 50.58 -26.48
N THR A 494 -35.26 49.70 -26.09
CA THR A 494 -34.97 48.43 -26.76
C THR A 494 -34.94 47.29 -25.75
N SER A 495 -35.34 46.10 -26.18
CA SER A 495 -35.16 44.86 -25.42
C SER A 495 -33.99 44.05 -25.98
N ALA A 496 -33.08 43.63 -25.12
CA ALA A 496 -31.94 42.78 -25.46
C ALA A 496 -31.87 41.57 -24.52
N VAL A 497 -31.34 40.45 -25.01
CA VAL A 497 -31.08 39.27 -24.17
C VAL A 497 -30.02 39.65 -23.13
N LYS A 498 -30.35 39.51 -21.85
CA LYS A 498 -29.45 39.68 -20.71
C LYS A 498 -28.62 38.41 -20.48
N THR A 499 -29.29 37.25 -20.48
CA THR A 499 -28.67 35.93 -20.30
C THR A 499 -29.58 34.83 -20.82
N GLN A 500 -28.99 33.66 -21.08
CA GLN A 500 -29.69 32.40 -21.36
C GLN A 500 -29.09 31.30 -20.48
N TYR A 501 -29.94 30.47 -19.91
CA TYR A 501 -29.55 29.30 -19.13
C TYR A 501 -30.51 28.13 -19.38
N VAL A 502 -30.10 26.92 -19.01
CA VAL A 502 -30.89 25.69 -19.17
C VAL A 502 -31.06 24.96 -17.85
N GLU A 503 -32.29 24.55 -17.53
CA GLU A 503 -32.56 23.57 -16.49
C GLU A 503 -32.61 22.17 -17.12
N ILE A 504 -31.79 21.22 -16.61
CA ILE A 504 -31.69 19.86 -17.15
C ILE A 504 -32.09 18.83 -16.09
N GLU A 505 -32.99 17.92 -16.46
CA GLU A 505 -33.28 16.69 -15.73
C GLU A 505 -32.59 15.53 -16.47
N SER A 506 -31.65 14.86 -15.81
CA SER A 506 -30.87 13.76 -16.40
C SER A 506 -30.68 12.59 -15.42
N VAL A 507 -30.18 11.46 -15.94
CA VAL A 507 -29.76 10.31 -15.14
C VAL A 507 -28.33 9.89 -15.50
N ASP A 508 -27.67 9.21 -14.56
CA ASP A 508 -26.36 8.57 -14.77
C ASP A 508 -26.37 7.65 -16.00
N GLY A 509 -25.25 7.63 -16.72
CA GLY A 509 -25.02 6.73 -17.85
C GLY A 509 -23.70 5.99 -17.66
N PHE A 510 -23.74 4.66 -17.80
CA PHE A 510 -22.56 3.81 -17.70
C PHE A 510 -22.03 3.45 -19.09
N TYR A 511 -20.71 3.48 -19.26
CA TYR A 511 -20.04 3.27 -20.54
C TYR A 511 -18.78 2.44 -20.41
N PHE A 512 -18.48 1.64 -21.43
CA PHE A 512 -17.16 1.05 -21.59
C PHE A 512 -16.21 2.05 -22.24
N ASN A 513 -14.93 2.01 -21.86
CA ASN A 513 -13.87 2.84 -22.44
C ASN A 513 -13.62 2.63 -23.95
N THR A 514 -14.29 1.66 -24.57
CA THR A 514 -14.23 1.35 -26.01
C THR A 514 -15.43 1.85 -26.81
N GLU A 515 -16.43 2.46 -26.16
CA GLU A 515 -17.62 2.98 -26.85
C GLU A 515 -17.36 4.33 -27.54
N ASP A 516 -17.96 4.51 -28.72
CA ASP A 516 -17.74 5.65 -29.62
C ASP A 516 -18.78 6.76 -29.50
N LYS A 517 -19.81 6.60 -28.65
CA LYS A 517 -20.90 7.56 -28.50
C LYS A 517 -21.55 7.53 -27.11
N PHE A 518 -21.84 8.71 -26.56
CA PHE A 518 -22.72 8.89 -25.40
C PHE A 518 -24.21 8.87 -25.78
N ASP A 519 -25.07 8.34 -24.91
CA ASP A 519 -26.49 8.11 -25.14
C ASP A 519 -27.34 9.29 -24.64
N THR A 520 -27.94 10.04 -25.56
CA THR A 520 -28.79 11.20 -25.22
C THR A 520 -30.06 10.81 -24.47
N ALA A 521 -30.41 9.52 -24.40
CA ALA A 521 -31.47 9.03 -23.51
C ALA A 521 -31.17 9.25 -22.01
N GLN A 522 -29.96 9.66 -21.63
CA GLN A 522 -29.68 10.19 -20.29
C GLN A 522 -30.49 11.45 -19.96
N ILE A 523 -30.67 12.33 -20.95
CA ILE A 523 -31.41 13.60 -20.80
C ILE A 523 -32.90 13.26 -20.81
N LYS A 524 -33.59 13.53 -19.69
CA LYS A 524 -35.03 13.30 -19.54
C LYS A 524 -35.84 14.53 -19.91
N LYS A 525 -35.29 15.71 -19.62
CA LYS A 525 -35.85 17.01 -19.94
C LYS A 525 -34.75 18.07 -19.99
N ALA A 526 -34.87 19.05 -20.88
CA ALA A 526 -34.06 20.27 -20.87
C ALA A 526 -34.92 21.48 -21.26
N VAL A 527 -34.91 22.53 -20.44
CA VAL A 527 -35.72 23.74 -20.64
C VAL A 527 -34.80 24.96 -20.73
N LEU A 528 -34.85 25.67 -21.86
CA LEU A 528 -34.10 26.89 -22.11
C LEU A 528 -34.86 28.13 -21.63
N HIS A 529 -34.26 28.85 -20.70
CA HIS A 529 -34.74 30.10 -20.13
C HIS A 529 -34.01 31.28 -20.79
N THR A 530 -34.75 32.32 -21.20
CA THR A 530 -34.17 33.53 -21.83
C THR A 530 -34.65 34.79 -21.11
N VAL A 531 -33.72 35.45 -20.42
CA VAL A 531 -33.98 36.69 -19.68
C VAL A 531 -33.64 37.88 -20.55
N TYR A 532 -34.55 38.85 -20.63
CA TYR A 532 -34.42 40.09 -21.37
C TYR A 532 -34.33 41.30 -20.42
N ASN A 533 -33.46 42.25 -20.77
CA ASN A 533 -33.49 43.61 -20.25
C ASN A 533 -34.15 44.53 -21.29
N GLU A 534 -35.19 45.23 -20.86
CA GLU A 534 -35.81 46.36 -21.58
C GLU A 534 -35.30 47.67 -20.99
N GLY A 535 -34.78 48.56 -21.83
CA GLY A 535 -34.09 49.77 -21.36
C GLY A 535 -33.61 50.68 -22.48
N TYR A 536 -32.80 51.68 -22.13
CA TYR A 536 -32.16 52.60 -23.08
C TYR A 536 -30.77 53.03 -22.56
N THR A 537 -29.92 53.55 -23.43
CA THR A 537 -28.68 54.24 -23.02
C THR A 537 -28.98 55.71 -22.74
N GLY A 538 -28.59 56.22 -21.57
CA GLY A 538 -28.76 57.62 -21.19
C GLY A 538 -27.80 58.57 -21.93
N ASP A 539 -28.05 59.88 -21.82
CA ASP A 539 -27.21 60.93 -22.40
C ASP A 539 -25.78 60.97 -21.80
N ASP A 540 -25.57 60.29 -20.67
CA ASP A 540 -24.28 60.07 -20.01
C ASP A 540 -23.54 58.80 -20.49
N GLY A 541 -24.13 58.04 -21.42
CA GLY A 541 -23.61 56.77 -21.93
C GLY A 541 -23.90 55.56 -21.04
N VAL A 542 -24.64 55.70 -19.94
CA VAL A 542 -24.95 54.61 -19.01
C VAL A 542 -26.23 53.88 -19.45
N ALA A 543 -26.20 52.54 -19.43
CA ALA A 543 -27.39 51.73 -19.73
C ALA A 543 -28.38 51.75 -18.56
N VAL A 544 -29.61 52.19 -18.81
CA VAL A 544 -30.72 52.24 -17.85
C VAL A 544 -31.68 51.09 -18.15
N VAL A 545 -31.69 50.08 -17.28
CA VAL A 545 -32.68 48.99 -17.32
C VAL A 545 -33.99 49.47 -16.69
N LEU A 546 -35.07 49.44 -17.45
CA LEU A 546 -36.42 49.79 -16.99
C LEU A 546 -37.18 48.57 -16.47
N ARG A 547 -36.95 47.41 -17.09
CA ARG A 547 -37.61 46.15 -16.75
C ARG A 547 -36.72 44.97 -17.11
N GLU A 548 -36.67 44.00 -16.21
CA GLU A 548 -36.18 42.66 -16.49
C GLU A 548 -37.39 41.71 -16.59
N TYR A 549 -37.40 40.83 -17.59
CA TYR A 549 -38.48 39.83 -17.77
C TYR A 549 -37.96 38.62 -18.55
N GLU A 550 -38.69 37.51 -18.47
CA GLU A 550 -38.38 36.28 -19.20
C GLU A 550 -39.34 36.08 -20.39
N SER A 551 -38.89 35.41 -21.44
CA SER A 551 -39.81 34.80 -22.41
C SER A 551 -40.48 33.55 -21.82
N GLU A 552 -41.47 32.99 -22.51
CA GLU A 552 -41.92 31.63 -22.20
C GLU A 552 -40.72 30.66 -22.35
N PRO A 553 -40.44 29.78 -21.36
CA PRO A 553 -39.34 28.83 -21.45
C PRO A 553 -39.58 27.78 -22.56
N VAL A 554 -38.51 27.35 -23.23
CA VAL A 554 -38.59 26.46 -24.40
C VAL A 554 -37.99 25.09 -24.06
N ASP A 555 -38.78 24.03 -24.23
CA ASP A 555 -38.25 22.66 -24.17
C ASP A 555 -37.32 22.41 -25.38
N ILE A 556 -36.08 21.99 -25.10
CA ILE A 556 -35.03 21.71 -26.09
C ILE A 556 -34.44 20.30 -25.93
N THR A 557 -35.20 19.38 -25.29
CA THR A 557 -34.73 18.05 -24.91
C THR A 557 -34.26 17.21 -26.09
N ALA A 558 -34.87 17.36 -27.28
CA ALA A 558 -34.54 16.57 -28.46
C ALA A 558 -33.37 17.15 -29.28
N GLU A 559 -33.01 18.40 -29.01
CA GLU A 559 -32.01 19.19 -29.73
C GLU A 559 -30.63 19.16 -29.07
N LEU A 560 -30.53 18.67 -27.82
CA LEU A 560 -29.26 18.53 -27.11
C LEU A 560 -28.41 17.35 -27.62
N THR A 561 -27.10 17.59 -27.66
CA THR A 561 -26.08 16.60 -28.04
C THR A 561 -24.87 16.70 -27.12
N PHE A 562 -23.98 15.69 -27.12
CA PHE A 562 -22.70 15.74 -26.41
C PHE A 562 -21.53 16.23 -27.29
N GLY A 563 -21.84 16.97 -28.38
CA GLY A 563 -20.85 17.49 -29.32
C GLY A 563 -19.99 16.38 -29.93
N ALA A 564 -18.67 16.47 -29.74
CA ALA A 564 -17.68 15.48 -30.18
C ALA A 564 -17.13 14.59 -29.03
N ALA A 565 -17.71 14.66 -27.84
CA ALA A 565 -17.30 13.84 -26.70
C ALA A 565 -17.80 12.39 -26.87
N THR A 566 -16.93 11.43 -26.57
CA THR A 566 -17.22 9.98 -26.62
C THR A 566 -16.62 9.28 -25.41
N PRO A 567 -17.14 8.11 -24.98
CA PRO A 567 -16.53 7.34 -23.90
C PRO A 567 -15.03 7.08 -24.14
N ALA A 568 -14.66 6.65 -25.35
CA ALA A 568 -13.28 6.37 -25.72
C ALA A 568 -12.34 7.59 -25.73
N ASN A 569 -12.81 8.79 -26.11
CA ASN A 569 -11.96 10.01 -26.07
C ASN A 569 -11.96 10.68 -24.68
N THR A 570 -13.01 10.47 -23.89
CA THR A 570 -13.18 11.05 -22.55
C THR A 570 -12.43 10.25 -21.48
N TYR A 571 -12.48 8.92 -21.51
CA TYR A 571 -11.86 8.03 -20.50
C TYR A 571 -10.38 8.34 -20.24
N LYS A 572 -10.01 8.42 -18.96
CA LYS A 572 -8.63 8.47 -18.45
C LYS A 572 -8.54 7.53 -17.25
N ALA A 573 -7.56 6.63 -17.23
CA ALA A 573 -7.37 5.75 -16.09
C ALA A 573 -6.86 6.57 -14.88
N VAL A 574 -7.70 6.72 -13.85
CA VAL A 574 -7.39 7.48 -12.62
C VAL A 574 -7.85 6.67 -11.42
N GLU A 575 -7.01 6.58 -10.39
CA GLU A 575 -7.32 5.77 -9.20
C GLU A 575 -8.54 6.34 -8.46
N ASN A 576 -9.52 5.48 -8.15
CA ASN A 576 -10.78 5.83 -7.49
C ASN A 576 -11.55 7.01 -8.17
N LYS A 577 -11.44 7.20 -9.49
CA LYS A 577 -12.19 8.25 -10.22
C LYS A 577 -12.69 7.75 -11.58
N PHE A 578 -13.99 7.52 -11.67
CA PHE A 578 -14.66 6.95 -12.85
C PHE A 578 -15.79 7.82 -13.42
N ASP A 579 -16.21 8.85 -12.69
CA ASP A 579 -17.27 9.79 -13.06
C ASP A 579 -16.72 11.04 -13.79
N TYR A 580 -17.42 11.46 -14.84
CA TYR A 580 -17.07 12.56 -15.74
C TYR A 580 -18.30 13.43 -16.01
N GLU A 581 -18.10 14.75 -16.07
CA GLU A 581 -19.15 15.70 -16.45
C GLU A 581 -19.04 16.04 -17.94
N ILE A 582 -20.04 15.64 -18.73
CA ILE A 582 -20.05 15.82 -20.19
C ILE A 582 -20.88 17.06 -20.55
N PRO A 583 -20.30 18.12 -21.14
CA PRO A 583 -21.05 19.32 -21.50
C PRO A 583 -22.06 19.06 -22.62
N VAL A 584 -23.28 19.59 -22.47
CA VAL A 584 -24.30 19.53 -23.51
C VAL A 584 -24.17 20.67 -24.51
N TYR A 585 -24.52 20.39 -25.76
CA TYR A 585 -24.46 21.32 -26.89
C TYR A 585 -25.83 21.52 -27.52
N TYR A 586 -26.22 22.79 -27.66
CA TYR A 586 -27.38 23.26 -28.41
C TYR A 586 -26.90 24.16 -29.55
N ASN A 587 -27.34 23.91 -30.79
CA ASN A 587 -26.87 24.64 -31.99
C ASN A 587 -25.33 24.73 -32.14
N ASN A 588 -24.60 23.73 -31.64
CA ASN A 588 -23.13 23.64 -31.60
C ASN A 588 -22.41 24.60 -30.62
N ALA A 589 -23.12 25.19 -29.64
CA ALA A 589 -22.54 25.91 -28.50
C ALA A 589 -22.91 25.21 -27.18
N THR A 590 -22.08 25.36 -26.14
CA THR A 590 -22.47 24.96 -24.78
C THR A 590 -23.53 25.91 -24.22
N LEU A 591 -24.37 25.39 -23.32
CA LEU A 591 -25.32 26.19 -22.55
C LEU A 591 -24.81 26.38 -21.12
N LYS A 592 -25.35 27.39 -20.43
CA LYS A 592 -25.09 27.60 -19.00
C LYS A 592 -26.21 27.04 -18.13
N ASP A 593 -25.88 26.55 -16.94
CA ASP A 593 -26.87 26.28 -15.88
C ASP A 593 -27.36 27.60 -15.23
N ALA A 594 -28.28 27.52 -14.27
CA ALA A 594 -28.84 28.69 -13.59
C ALA A 594 -27.79 29.43 -12.72
N GLU A 595 -26.73 28.73 -12.32
CA GLU A 595 -25.61 29.20 -11.51
C GLU A 595 -24.50 29.89 -12.36
N GLY A 596 -24.45 29.64 -13.67
CA GLY A 596 -23.52 30.22 -14.63
C GLY A 596 -22.35 29.31 -15.08
N ASN A 597 -22.33 28.04 -14.67
CA ASN A 597 -21.37 27.02 -15.13
C ASN A 597 -21.82 26.46 -16.49
N ASP A 598 -20.94 25.77 -17.24
CA ASP A 598 -21.41 25.00 -18.41
C ASP A 598 -22.31 23.84 -17.96
N ALA A 599 -23.46 23.69 -18.59
CA ALA A 599 -24.42 22.64 -18.26
C ALA A 599 -23.90 21.27 -18.72
N THR A 600 -23.85 20.31 -17.78
CA THR A 600 -23.25 18.98 -17.99
C THR A 600 -24.22 17.85 -17.65
N VAL A 601 -23.83 16.62 -18.01
CA VAL A 601 -24.46 15.38 -17.57
C VAL A 601 -23.39 14.42 -17.08
N THR A 602 -23.59 13.84 -15.89
CA THR A 602 -22.70 12.86 -15.29
C THR A 602 -22.71 11.53 -16.05
N VAL A 603 -21.53 10.97 -16.32
CA VAL A 603 -21.32 9.62 -16.90
C VAL A 603 -20.23 8.88 -16.15
N TYR A 604 -20.30 7.55 -16.12
CA TYR A 604 -19.25 6.70 -15.55
C TYR A 604 -18.61 5.86 -16.66
N ILE A 605 -17.28 5.87 -16.77
CA ILE A 605 -16.55 5.23 -17.88
C ILE A 605 -15.41 4.37 -17.34
N GLY A 606 -15.37 3.09 -17.72
CA GLY A 606 -14.40 2.12 -17.18
C GLY A 606 -14.11 0.95 -18.13
N LEU A 607 -13.24 0.04 -17.70
CA LEU A 607 -12.90 -1.16 -18.48
C LEU A 607 -13.96 -2.25 -18.29
N LYS A 608 -14.45 -2.85 -19.38
CA LYS A 608 -15.25 -4.08 -19.27
C LYS A 608 -14.44 -5.13 -18.51
N GLY A 609 -15.04 -5.74 -17.48
CA GLY A 609 -14.42 -6.73 -16.60
C GLY A 609 -13.68 -6.17 -15.36
N ASP A 610 -13.58 -4.85 -15.17
CA ASP A 610 -13.02 -4.24 -13.96
C ASP A 610 -14.10 -4.18 -12.87
N THR A 611 -14.04 -5.14 -11.94
CA THR A 611 -15.01 -5.33 -10.86
C THR A 611 -14.57 -4.63 -9.59
N ASP A 612 -13.27 -4.59 -9.28
CA ASP A 612 -12.75 -3.88 -8.09
C ASP A 612 -12.46 -2.38 -8.31
N LEU A 613 -12.73 -1.88 -9.52
CA LEU A 613 -12.64 -0.47 -9.94
C LEU A 613 -11.23 0.09 -9.73
N ASN A 614 -10.23 -0.62 -10.26
CA ASN A 614 -8.81 -0.23 -10.17
C ASN A 614 -8.21 0.27 -11.49
N ASN A 615 -8.94 0.24 -12.61
CA ASN A 615 -8.49 0.46 -13.99
C ASN A 615 -7.60 -0.67 -14.56
N ILE A 616 -7.67 -1.90 -14.02
CA ILE A 616 -7.00 -3.09 -14.55
C ILE A 616 -7.92 -4.30 -14.40
N VAL A 617 -8.13 -5.05 -15.48
CA VAL A 617 -8.88 -6.32 -15.47
C VAL A 617 -7.92 -7.47 -15.15
N ASP A 618 -8.05 -8.10 -13.98
CA ASP A 618 -7.27 -9.29 -13.64
C ASP A 618 -8.05 -10.39 -12.87
N GLY A 619 -7.33 -11.38 -12.32
CA GLY A 619 -7.93 -12.47 -11.55
C GLY A 619 -8.59 -12.03 -10.24
N ARG A 620 -8.35 -10.81 -9.75
CA ARG A 620 -9.06 -10.18 -8.63
C ARG A 620 -10.53 -9.95 -8.97
N ASP A 621 -10.81 -9.42 -10.16
CA ASP A 621 -12.16 -9.09 -10.62
C ASP A 621 -13.01 -10.35 -10.81
N ALA A 622 -12.42 -11.38 -11.41
CA ALA A 622 -12.98 -12.72 -11.44
C ALA A 622 -13.26 -13.28 -10.03
N THR A 623 -12.40 -12.99 -9.05
CA THR A 623 -12.56 -13.45 -7.66
C THR A 623 -13.66 -12.65 -6.93
N ALA A 624 -13.77 -11.35 -7.16
CA ALA A 624 -14.83 -10.49 -6.62
C ALA A 624 -16.20 -10.92 -7.18
N THR A 625 -16.30 -11.05 -8.51
CA THR A 625 -17.47 -11.57 -9.22
C THR A 625 -17.90 -12.95 -8.71
N LEU A 626 -16.95 -13.89 -8.55
CA LEU A 626 -17.22 -15.22 -7.98
C LEU A 626 -17.67 -15.16 -6.51
N THR A 627 -17.14 -14.21 -5.74
CA THR A 627 -17.50 -14.01 -4.32
C THR A 627 -18.91 -13.44 -4.18
N TYR A 628 -19.28 -12.47 -5.03
CA TYR A 628 -20.64 -11.96 -5.15
C TYR A 628 -21.62 -13.07 -5.52
N TYR A 629 -21.35 -13.82 -6.60
CA TYR A 629 -22.17 -14.97 -7.02
C TYR A 629 -22.35 -16.01 -5.90
N ALA A 630 -21.27 -16.38 -5.19
CA ALA A 630 -21.37 -17.32 -4.07
C ALA A 630 -22.17 -16.76 -2.89
N ALA A 631 -22.11 -15.45 -2.65
CA ALA A 631 -22.86 -14.78 -1.60
C ALA A 631 -24.35 -14.64 -1.95
N THR A 632 -24.71 -14.24 -3.16
CA THR A 632 -26.12 -14.11 -3.62
C THR A 632 -26.77 -15.46 -3.91
N SER A 633 -25.99 -16.51 -4.18
CA SER A 633 -26.45 -17.91 -4.24
C SER A 633 -26.67 -18.56 -2.86
N THR A 634 -26.54 -17.81 -1.77
CA THR A 634 -26.78 -18.30 -0.39
C THR A 634 -28.13 -17.81 0.12
N ASP A 635 -28.96 -18.71 0.65
CA ASP A 635 -30.28 -18.40 1.23
C ASP A 635 -30.28 -17.14 2.12
N GLY A 636 -31.18 -16.20 1.82
CA GLY A 636 -31.35 -14.96 2.59
C GLY A 636 -30.38 -13.83 2.21
N LYS A 637 -29.77 -13.89 1.02
CA LYS A 637 -28.97 -12.82 0.42
C LYS A 637 -29.37 -12.55 -1.03
N ASP A 638 -29.14 -11.33 -1.47
CA ASP A 638 -29.50 -10.81 -2.80
C ASP A 638 -28.61 -9.60 -3.16
N ALA A 639 -28.88 -8.96 -4.30
CA ALA A 639 -28.15 -7.78 -4.76
C ALA A 639 -28.23 -6.57 -3.81
N THR A 640 -29.33 -6.41 -3.05
CA THR A 640 -29.53 -5.28 -2.12
C THR A 640 -28.81 -5.47 -0.77
N THR A 641 -28.39 -6.71 -0.49
CA THR A 641 -27.74 -7.12 0.77
C THR A 641 -26.28 -7.53 0.60
N VAL A 642 -25.77 -7.54 -0.63
CA VAL A 642 -24.39 -7.93 -0.98
C VAL A 642 -23.79 -6.87 -1.91
N ALA A 643 -22.66 -6.29 -1.51
CA ALA A 643 -21.83 -5.48 -2.40
C ALA A 643 -21.03 -6.38 -3.35
N LEU A 644 -20.94 -6.01 -4.62
CA LEU A 644 -20.17 -6.73 -5.65
C LEU A 644 -18.70 -6.32 -5.61
N SER A 645 -18.45 -5.02 -5.66
CA SER A 645 -17.11 -4.46 -5.71
C SER A 645 -16.49 -4.34 -4.32
N PRO A 646 -15.24 -4.78 -4.11
CA PRO A 646 -14.46 -4.43 -2.93
C PRO A 646 -13.83 -3.02 -3.00
N SER A 647 -14.15 -2.22 -4.04
CA SER A 647 -13.65 -0.84 -4.20
C SER A 647 -13.99 0.05 -3.00
N THR A 648 -13.10 1.01 -2.70
CA THR A 648 -13.36 2.03 -1.66
C THR A 648 -14.54 2.95 -2.02
N LEU A 649 -14.83 3.12 -3.31
CA LEU A 649 -15.99 3.86 -3.84
C LEU A 649 -17.33 3.18 -3.56
N VAL A 650 -17.31 1.87 -3.35
CA VAL A 650 -18.47 1.09 -2.88
C VAL A 650 -18.46 0.97 -1.36
N GLY A 651 -17.29 0.80 -0.74
CA GLY A 651 -17.14 0.82 0.73
C GLY A 651 -17.93 -0.29 1.45
N GLY A 652 -18.37 -1.32 0.73
CA GLY A 652 -19.28 -2.36 1.22
C GLY A 652 -20.76 -1.96 1.24
N ASN A 653 -21.16 -0.83 0.65
CA ASN A 653 -22.57 -0.42 0.50
C ASN A 653 -23.17 -1.05 -0.79
N PRO A 654 -24.14 -1.99 -0.70
CA PRO A 654 -24.76 -2.61 -1.87
C PRO A 654 -25.54 -1.63 -2.77
N GLU A 655 -25.95 -0.48 -2.23
CA GLU A 655 -26.75 0.54 -2.92
C GLU A 655 -25.88 1.71 -3.43
N SER A 656 -24.56 1.53 -3.56
CA SER A 656 -23.67 2.55 -4.16
C SER A 656 -23.85 2.58 -5.69
N VAL A 657 -23.89 3.78 -6.27
CA VAL A 657 -23.86 3.96 -7.74
C VAL A 657 -22.61 3.34 -8.37
N TYR A 658 -21.50 3.27 -7.62
CA TYR A 658 -20.30 2.57 -8.06
C TYR A 658 -20.44 1.03 -8.03
N ASP A 659 -21.38 0.47 -7.27
CA ASP A 659 -21.67 -0.98 -7.27
C ASP A 659 -22.68 -1.36 -8.37
N ASP A 660 -23.58 -0.43 -8.73
CA ASP A 660 -24.33 -0.48 -9.99
C ASP A 660 -23.40 -0.43 -11.21
N PHE A 661 -22.41 0.48 -11.18
CA PHE A 661 -21.42 0.64 -12.24
C PHE A 661 -20.48 -0.57 -12.34
N ALA A 662 -19.93 -1.06 -11.23
CA ALA A 662 -19.19 -2.33 -11.20
C ALA A 662 -20.07 -3.50 -11.69
N GLY A 663 -21.37 -3.47 -11.40
CA GLY A 663 -22.35 -4.41 -11.93
C GLY A 663 -22.46 -4.37 -13.46
N PHE A 664 -22.48 -3.17 -14.05
CA PHE A 664 -22.42 -2.98 -15.50
C PHE A 664 -21.08 -3.41 -16.11
N LEU A 665 -19.95 -3.20 -15.42
CA LEU A 665 -18.63 -3.63 -15.91
C LEU A 665 -18.42 -5.15 -15.83
N SER A 666 -19.01 -5.82 -14.83
CA SER A 666 -18.79 -7.24 -14.54
C SER A 666 -19.78 -8.20 -15.24
N ASP A 667 -20.94 -7.69 -15.68
CA ASP A 667 -21.97 -8.41 -16.45
C ASP A 667 -21.50 -8.64 -17.91
N VAL A 668 -20.42 -9.41 -18.06
CA VAL A 668 -19.72 -9.63 -19.33
C VAL A 668 -20.38 -10.70 -20.19
N LYS A 669 -21.17 -11.61 -19.61
CA LYS A 669 -21.89 -12.68 -20.32
C LYS A 669 -23.41 -12.56 -20.14
N VAL A 670 -23.97 -11.46 -20.65
CA VAL A 670 -25.41 -11.21 -20.74
C VAL A 670 -26.15 -12.39 -21.40
N ASP A 671 -27.24 -12.85 -20.76
CA ASP A 671 -28.03 -13.99 -21.22
C ASP A 671 -28.83 -13.72 -22.51
N ALA A 672 -28.84 -14.71 -23.40
CA ALA A 672 -29.58 -14.67 -24.66
C ALA A 672 -31.09 -14.47 -24.42
N GLY A 673 -31.60 -13.30 -24.81
CA GLY A 673 -33.00 -12.90 -24.65
C GLY A 673 -33.28 -11.88 -23.52
N LYS A 674 -32.27 -11.47 -22.75
CA LYS A 674 -32.34 -10.26 -21.90
C LYS A 674 -31.81 -9.04 -22.67
N GLU A 675 -32.71 -8.11 -23.04
CA GLU A 675 -32.29 -6.76 -23.47
C GLU A 675 -32.04 -5.88 -22.23
N LEU A 676 -30.84 -6.00 -21.65
CA LEU A 676 -30.35 -5.12 -20.57
C LEU A 676 -29.72 -3.86 -21.17
N THR A 677 -30.20 -2.69 -20.77
CA THR A 677 -29.62 -1.40 -21.20
C THR A 677 -28.43 -1.00 -20.32
N ARG A 678 -27.68 0.04 -20.73
CA ARG A 678 -26.63 0.65 -19.88
C ARG A 678 -27.16 1.23 -18.57
N PHE A 679 -28.46 1.55 -18.50
CA PHE A 679 -29.12 2.10 -17.32
C PHE A 679 -29.60 1.03 -16.33
N ALA A 680 -29.48 -0.26 -16.67
CA ALA A 680 -29.97 -1.35 -15.82
C ALA A 680 -29.09 -1.52 -14.56
N LYS A 681 -29.77 -1.60 -13.41
CA LYS A 681 -29.21 -1.67 -12.06
C LYS A 681 -28.58 -3.03 -11.77
N LYS A 682 -27.67 -3.11 -10.80
CA LYS A 682 -27.00 -4.36 -10.36
C LYS A 682 -28.00 -5.47 -10.03
N ALA A 683 -29.15 -5.12 -9.46
CA ALA A 683 -30.23 -6.04 -9.10
C ALA A 683 -31.01 -6.62 -10.30
N GLU A 684 -30.85 -6.07 -11.51
CA GLU A 684 -31.53 -6.53 -12.74
C GLU A 684 -30.63 -7.46 -13.58
N ARG A 685 -29.32 -7.38 -13.36
CA ARG A 685 -28.26 -8.17 -13.99
C ARG A 685 -28.17 -9.56 -13.37
N LEU A 686 -27.67 -10.54 -14.13
CA LEU A 686 -27.35 -11.88 -13.61
C LEU A 686 -25.85 -12.08 -13.67
N ILE A 687 -25.17 -11.61 -12.62
CA ILE A 687 -23.71 -11.68 -12.49
C ILE A 687 -23.39 -13.00 -11.77
N ASP A 688 -22.88 -13.99 -12.51
CA ASP A 688 -22.70 -15.36 -12.01
C ASP A 688 -21.31 -15.97 -12.27
N GLY A 689 -21.16 -17.28 -12.02
CA GLY A 689 -19.91 -18.01 -12.23
C GLY A 689 -19.39 -17.97 -13.67
N ARG A 690 -20.26 -17.72 -14.67
CA ARG A 690 -19.92 -17.53 -16.09
C ARG A 690 -19.11 -16.26 -16.28
N ASP A 691 -19.57 -15.14 -15.74
CA ASP A 691 -18.88 -13.85 -15.79
C ASP A 691 -17.50 -13.95 -15.14
N ALA A 692 -17.45 -14.49 -13.91
CA ALA A 692 -16.21 -14.75 -13.21
C ALA A 692 -15.24 -15.61 -14.04
N SER A 693 -15.73 -16.63 -14.74
CA SER A 693 -14.91 -17.49 -15.61
C SER A 693 -14.47 -16.80 -16.90
N SER A 694 -15.29 -15.91 -17.48
CA SER A 694 -14.97 -15.14 -18.68
C SER A 694 -13.94 -14.06 -18.37
N ILE A 695 -14.08 -13.34 -17.25
CA ILE A 695 -13.10 -12.36 -16.75
C ILE A 695 -11.76 -13.05 -16.45
N LEU A 696 -11.79 -14.22 -15.79
CA LEU A 696 -10.57 -15.01 -15.56
C LEU A 696 -9.92 -15.44 -16.89
N THR A 697 -10.73 -15.83 -17.88
CA THR A 697 -10.23 -16.26 -19.19
C THR A 697 -9.63 -15.08 -19.96
N PHE A 698 -10.28 -13.91 -19.95
CA PHE A 698 -9.75 -12.65 -20.50
C PHE A 698 -8.39 -12.31 -19.91
N TYR A 699 -8.28 -12.33 -18.58
CA TYR A 699 -7.01 -12.10 -17.86
C TYR A 699 -5.92 -13.12 -18.28
N THR A 700 -6.25 -14.41 -18.38
CA THR A 700 -5.25 -15.43 -18.77
C THR A 700 -4.82 -15.32 -20.24
N LYS A 701 -5.71 -14.93 -21.16
CA LYS A 701 -5.36 -14.70 -22.58
C LYS A 701 -4.58 -13.40 -22.77
N SER A 702 -5.01 -12.28 -22.18
CA SER A 702 -4.27 -11.01 -22.23
C SER A 702 -2.87 -11.10 -21.60
N SER A 703 -2.67 -12.01 -20.65
CA SER A 703 -1.37 -12.31 -20.02
C SER A 703 -0.41 -13.17 -20.87
N VAL A 704 -0.76 -13.58 -22.09
CA VAL A 704 0.15 -14.33 -23.00
C VAL A 704 0.35 -13.63 -24.33
N ASP A 705 1.55 -13.79 -24.91
CA ASP A 705 2.02 -13.05 -26.09
C ASP A 705 1.07 -13.11 -27.30
N GLN A 706 0.29 -14.20 -27.45
CA GLN A 706 -0.66 -14.39 -28.55
C GLN A 706 -1.80 -13.36 -28.58
N TYR A 707 -2.31 -12.93 -27.42
CA TYR A 707 -3.45 -12.00 -27.34
C TYR A 707 -3.14 -10.70 -26.61
N LYS A 708 -1.90 -10.50 -26.14
CA LYS A 708 -1.47 -9.28 -25.45
C LYS A 708 -1.78 -8.00 -26.25
N ASP A 709 -1.45 -8.01 -27.54
CA ASP A 709 -1.70 -6.86 -28.42
C ASP A 709 -3.20 -6.68 -28.73
N MET A 710 -3.96 -7.78 -28.79
CA MET A 710 -5.43 -7.73 -28.93
C MET A 710 -6.08 -7.17 -27.67
N ALA A 711 -5.64 -7.57 -26.48
CA ALA A 711 -6.13 -7.05 -25.20
C ALA A 711 -5.83 -5.55 -25.01
N ALA A 712 -4.69 -5.07 -25.52
CA ALA A 712 -4.29 -3.68 -25.40
C ALA A 712 -5.00 -2.75 -26.41
N ASN A 713 -5.21 -3.20 -27.65
CA ASN A 713 -5.69 -2.35 -28.75
C ASN A 713 -7.14 -2.64 -29.19
N GLU A 714 -7.59 -3.89 -29.08
CA GLU A 714 -8.92 -4.36 -29.52
C GLU A 714 -9.60 -5.24 -28.43
N PRO A 715 -9.66 -4.82 -27.14
CA PRO A 715 -10.13 -5.70 -26.06
C PRO A 715 -11.54 -6.25 -26.27
N ASN A 716 -12.40 -5.55 -27.01
CA ASN A 716 -13.71 -6.05 -27.42
C ASN A 716 -13.61 -7.39 -28.19
N LYS A 717 -12.69 -7.51 -29.16
CA LYS A 717 -12.48 -8.76 -29.93
C LYS A 717 -12.03 -9.91 -29.01
N LEU A 718 -11.22 -9.62 -28.00
CA LEU A 718 -10.82 -10.63 -27.00
C LEU A 718 -11.98 -10.99 -26.05
N TRP A 719 -12.84 -10.03 -25.69
CA TRP A 719 -14.06 -10.30 -24.93
C TRP A 719 -14.98 -11.26 -25.69
N ASP A 720 -15.29 -10.97 -26.95
CA ASP A 720 -16.16 -11.80 -27.80
C ASP A 720 -15.65 -13.25 -27.89
N ILE A 721 -14.33 -13.45 -27.94
CA ILE A 721 -13.69 -14.79 -27.93
C ILE A 721 -13.86 -15.50 -26.58
N VAL A 722 -13.74 -14.81 -25.44
CA VAL A 722 -13.85 -15.47 -24.12
C VAL A 722 -15.28 -15.65 -23.63
N THR A 723 -16.23 -14.90 -24.18
CA THR A 723 -17.66 -15.12 -23.99
C THR A 723 -18.23 -16.16 -24.97
N GLY A 724 -17.49 -16.52 -26.03
CA GLY A 724 -17.93 -17.45 -27.07
C GLY A 724 -18.95 -16.85 -28.05
N ASP A 725 -18.97 -15.52 -28.17
CA ASP A 725 -19.77 -14.81 -29.19
C ASP A 725 -18.97 -14.63 -30.50
N ALA A 726 -17.66 -14.83 -30.46
CA ALA A 726 -16.78 -15.08 -31.60
C ALA A 726 -15.92 -16.35 -31.36
N GLU A 727 -15.51 -17.00 -32.46
CA GLU A 727 -14.57 -18.14 -32.43
C GLU A 727 -13.11 -17.66 -32.63
N GLU A 728 -12.14 -18.50 -32.27
CA GLU A 728 -10.71 -18.21 -32.44
C GLU A 728 -10.20 -18.61 -33.85
N GLU A 729 -9.50 -17.69 -34.53
CA GLU A 729 -8.93 -17.86 -35.89
C GLU A 729 -7.61 -18.65 -35.93
#